data_AF-A0A7K4ZDV4-F1
#
_entry.id   AF-A0A7K4ZDV4-F1
#
_cell.length_a   1.000
_cell.length_b   1.000
_cell.length_c   1.000
_cell.angle_alpha   90.00
_cell.angle_beta   90.00
_cell.angle_gamma   90.00
#
_symmetry.space_group_name_H-M   'P 1'
#
loop_
_entity.id
_entity.type
_entity.pdbx_description
1 polymer ?
#
loop_
_entity_poly.entity_id
_entity_poly.type
_entity_poly.pdbx_seq_one_letter_code
_entity_poly.pdbx_strand_id
1 'polypeptide(L)'
;SCSRAKDVTMPAKLPVNFFSTRSPVIDLFRGQLDYADHLRQDSEIVLYFFYAPWCGQSIAAREEIEHVASRLSDQVLFVAVNCWWNQGKCRKQKHFFYFPVIHLYHRSFGPIEYKGPMSAVYIEKFVRRVMTPLLYISSRSKLLDFLSNYEPGVLGYFEFNASPQPPGYLTFFTSALHSLKKDYLGTLRFGVITDKRVAEEISLVHSGSVYLHRHVNSSLIYPNDIMNYTAENICKWALENREMLIRWLRPHGGKSLLLNNELKKGPALLIFIPYNPLAEIHPLLDEITKVALEYHNCNKSQAAEPDLQHLGDVDSPAFDSSAPDAHMKLPETFSITKYPCCNTVVLPQWHSISRTHNVCELCINQTLGVKPNKVHVPHCNFLEIEAALDSFYLQEHTFFQVISNTIECSNFLSFYSPFSYYTACCRTVNRHFLSFISSEKTIFQTPKVAFSSHGKKDNTQHSIPHIEDRNCFIPDHISGTNITGLSCRTNKTLNLYLLDSNLFWIYAERLGASRSTHLKEFAAIVDLKEEVHYVLDQNQSLVGSTLENFIKNFSVLYSPLKRHLVDEPSVHPHEQHVITEVTTGTFRETVFLSEKNVLLIYYAQWCGFCASLNHIFIQLARLLPPDNFTVARIDVTRNDLPWEFMTDRLPTILFFPHQRKEQSVKFPEDFSVNLPNLLKFILRHSSLSSSAPCTKECLHKETVLQQGHISHLEREIQKLRLEISALHQAHDQLEAQLSEARREEHRLQQQKHTLEKQHKSLQLHSEQLQATYDRKNRELLEMAEKLQQLADASENLLKENTLLRILVASREGKLQSKDEVKESLQSEQTIAEDDDISGSAATAPLEEKRIDIDPVETEYSSGNRTE
;
A
#
# COMPACT_ATOMS: atom_id res chain seq x y z
N SER A 1 -61.25 -20.71 9.58
CA SER A 1 -60.21 -20.34 10.56
C SER A 1 -58.88 -20.25 9.83
N CYS A 2 -58.31 -19.05 9.70
CA CYS A 2 -56.99 -18.88 9.11
C CYS A 2 -55.95 -19.49 10.04
N SER A 3 -55.45 -20.68 9.71
CA SER A 3 -54.27 -21.25 10.36
C SER A 3 -53.07 -20.40 9.95
N ARG A 4 -52.48 -19.70 10.93
CA ARG A 4 -51.14 -19.11 10.83
C ARG A 4 -50.21 -20.11 10.17
N ALA A 5 -49.63 -19.75 9.03
CA ALA A 5 -48.48 -20.44 8.49
C ALA A 5 -47.43 -20.54 9.60
N LYS A 6 -47.16 -21.76 10.06
CA LYS A 6 -46.02 -22.02 10.95
C LYS A 6 -44.76 -21.63 10.18
N ASP A 7 -43.93 -20.83 10.82
CA ASP A 7 -42.57 -20.41 10.47
C ASP A 7 -41.98 -21.11 9.21
N VAL A 8 -41.85 -20.34 8.13
CA VAL A 8 -41.19 -20.76 6.87
C VAL A 8 -39.66 -20.69 7.01
N THR A 9 -39.14 -20.47 8.23
CA THR A 9 -37.71 -20.38 8.51
C THR A 9 -37.20 -21.71 9.06
N MET A 10 -36.26 -22.34 8.35
CA MET A 10 -35.55 -23.49 8.88
C MET A 10 -34.82 -23.07 10.17
N PRO A 11 -34.95 -23.82 11.28
CA PRO A 11 -34.27 -23.46 12.52
C PRO A 11 -32.76 -23.41 12.28
N ALA A 12 -32.10 -22.42 12.89
CA ALA A 12 -30.66 -22.27 12.76
C ALA A 12 -29.94 -23.55 13.22
N LYS A 13 -29.04 -24.07 12.38
CA LYS A 13 -28.20 -25.22 12.73
C LYS A 13 -27.45 -24.91 14.03
N LEU A 14 -27.34 -25.90 14.91
CA LEU A 14 -26.57 -25.76 16.14
C LEU A 14 -25.10 -25.47 15.80
N PRO A 15 -24.42 -24.60 16.57
CA PRO A 15 -23.02 -24.32 16.35
C PRO A 15 -22.19 -25.56 16.69
N VAL A 16 -21.13 -25.77 15.93
CA VAL A 16 -20.11 -26.80 16.13
C VAL A 16 -18.79 -26.15 16.53
N ASN A 17 -17.85 -26.95 17.01
CA ASN A 17 -16.51 -26.48 17.33
C ASN A 17 -15.87 -25.85 16.09
N PHE A 18 -15.33 -24.66 16.30
CA PHE A 18 -14.51 -23.92 15.36
C PHE A 18 -13.04 -24.32 15.44
N PHE A 19 -12.55 -24.68 16.63
CA PHE A 19 -11.21 -25.26 16.81
C PHE A 19 -11.27 -26.78 17.04
N SER A 20 -10.19 -27.48 16.70
CA SER A 20 -10.05 -28.91 16.98
C SER A 20 -10.02 -29.19 18.48
N THR A 21 -10.48 -30.35 18.92
CA THR A 21 -10.36 -30.78 20.33
C THR A 21 -8.93 -30.99 20.80
N ARG A 22 -7.97 -31.10 19.85
CA ARG A 22 -6.53 -31.16 20.13
C ARG A 22 -5.87 -29.77 20.20
N SER A 23 -6.61 -28.71 19.86
CA SER A 23 -6.08 -27.36 19.85
C SER A 23 -5.82 -26.88 21.29
N PRO A 24 -4.76 -26.10 21.55
CA PRO A 24 -4.56 -25.43 22.83
C PRO A 24 -5.59 -24.31 23.10
N VAL A 25 -6.43 -23.97 22.12
CA VAL A 25 -7.46 -22.94 22.24
C VAL A 25 -8.76 -23.55 22.80
N ILE A 26 -9.25 -23.03 23.92
CA ILE A 26 -10.53 -23.43 24.50
C ILE A 26 -11.66 -22.81 23.68
N ASP A 27 -12.41 -23.65 22.97
CA ASP A 27 -13.49 -23.17 22.09
C ASP A 27 -14.88 -23.24 22.74
N LEU A 28 -15.44 -22.06 23.02
CA LEU A 28 -16.78 -21.85 23.55
C LEU A 28 -17.76 -21.52 22.41
N PHE A 29 -17.93 -22.49 21.51
CA PHE A 29 -18.74 -22.39 20.29
C PHE A 29 -20.23 -22.12 20.50
N ARG A 30 -20.76 -22.32 21.72
CA ARG A 30 -22.13 -21.95 22.12
C ARG A 30 -22.25 -20.51 22.65
N GLY A 31 -21.15 -19.76 22.68
CA GLY A 31 -21.13 -18.38 23.19
C GLY A 31 -21.30 -18.29 24.71
N GLN A 32 -20.68 -19.20 25.46
CA GLN A 32 -20.76 -19.32 26.93
C GLN A 32 -19.88 -18.29 27.63
N LEU A 33 -20.26 -17.01 27.56
CA LEU A 33 -19.41 -15.92 28.07
C LEU A 33 -19.13 -16.00 29.58
N ASP A 34 -20.11 -16.42 30.40
CA ASP A 34 -19.89 -16.56 31.85
C ASP A 34 -18.78 -17.56 32.19
N TYR A 35 -18.69 -18.66 31.43
CA TYR A 35 -17.64 -19.65 31.63
C TYR A 35 -16.27 -19.09 31.24
N ALA A 36 -16.21 -18.29 30.17
CA ALA A 36 -15.00 -17.54 29.84
C ALA A 36 -14.59 -16.62 31.00
N ASP A 37 -15.53 -15.87 31.57
CA ASP A 37 -15.26 -14.95 32.68
C ASP A 37 -14.76 -15.66 33.95
N HIS A 38 -15.20 -16.88 34.21
CA HIS A 38 -14.63 -17.73 35.26
C HIS A 38 -13.18 -18.12 34.96
N LEU A 39 -12.90 -18.62 33.75
CA LEU A 39 -11.53 -18.97 33.33
C LEU A 39 -10.56 -17.79 33.44
N ARG A 40 -11.05 -16.57 33.21
CA ARG A 40 -10.26 -15.34 33.35
C ARG A 40 -9.84 -15.03 34.79
N GLN A 41 -10.60 -15.46 35.79
CA GLN A 41 -10.24 -15.21 37.19
C GLN A 41 -9.04 -16.07 37.64
N ASP A 42 -8.87 -17.23 37.01
CA ASP A 42 -7.86 -18.22 37.39
C ASP A 42 -6.53 -18.08 36.63
N SER A 43 -6.46 -17.19 35.64
CA SER A 43 -5.31 -17.03 34.75
C SER A 43 -4.76 -15.60 34.76
N GLU A 44 -3.44 -15.46 34.74
CA GLU A 44 -2.79 -14.13 34.73
C GLU A 44 -2.98 -13.40 33.41
N ILE A 45 -2.85 -14.09 32.27
CA ILE A 45 -2.99 -13.51 30.94
C ILE A 45 -4.00 -14.34 30.16
N VAL A 46 -5.04 -13.69 29.64
CA VAL A 46 -6.10 -14.36 28.87
C VAL A 46 -6.37 -13.64 27.56
N LEU A 47 -6.21 -14.35 26.46
CA LEU A 47 -6.59 -13.89 25.12
C LEU A 47 -7.97 -14.43 24.77
N TYR A 48 -8.89 -13.52 24.49
CA TYR A 48 -10.20 -13.81 23.92
C TYR A 48 -10.21 -13.58 22.42
N PHE A 49 -10.58 -14.61 21.67
CA PHE A 49 -10.85 -14.56 20.25
C PHE A 49 -12.36 -14.66 20.01
N PHE A 50 -13.01 -13.51 19.83
CA PHE A 50 -14.44 -13.44 19.53
C PHE A 50 -14.66 -13.60 18.04
N TYR A 51 -15.40 -14.63 17.63
CA TYR A 51 -15.51 -14.99 16.22
C TYR A 51 -16.94 -15.24 15.78
N ALA A 52 -17.12 -15.25 14.45
CA ALA A 52 -18.32 -15.71 13.78
C ALA A 52 -17.94 -16.83 12.78
N PRO A 53 -18.58 -18.01 12.81
CA PRO A 53 -18.13 -19.17 12.03
C PRO A 53 -18.27 -19.02 10.52
N TRP A 54 -19.09 -18.08 10.03
CA TRP A 54 -19.26 -17.79 8.60
C TRP A 54 -18.37 -16.64 8.11
N CYS A 55 -17.68 -15.93 9.02
CA CYS A 55 -16.86 -14.79 8.66
C CYS A 55 -15.52 -15.26 8.07
N GLY A 56 -15.24 -14.90 6.82
CA GLY A 56 -13.99 -15.27 6.15
C GLY A 56 -12.73 -14.85 6.92
N GLN A 57 -12.72 -13.66 7.54
CA GLN A 57 -11.60 -13.21 8.37
C GLN A 57 -11.44 -14.03 9.66
N SER A 58 -12.55 -14.48 10.26
CA SER A 58 -12.48 -15.37 11.43
C SER A 58 -11.91 -16.73 11.04
N ILE A 59 -12.35 -17.28 9.91
CA ILE A 59 -11.86 -18.56 9.36
C ILE A 59 -10.37 -18.49 9.06
N ALA A 60 -9.90 -17.42 8.41
CA ALA A 60 -8.49 -17.21 8.13
C ALA A 60 -7.66 -17.03 9.42
N ALA A 61 -8.15 -16.24 10.38
CA ALA A 61 -7.45 -15.99 11.64
C ALA A 61 -7.38 -17.23 12.56
N ARG A 62 -8.20 -18.26 12.32
CA ARG A 62 -8.25 -19.49 13.12
C ARG A 62 -6.87 -20.14 13.23
N GLU A 63 -6.22 -20.39 12.10
CA GLU A 63 -4.91 -21.07 12.06
C GLU A 63 -3.81 -20.19 12.68
N GLU A 64 -3.87 -18.88 12.44
CA GLU A 64 -2.94 -17.93 13.03
C GLU A 64 -3.06 -17.89 14.56
N ILE A 65 -4.27 -17.92 15.12
CA ILE A 65 -4.50 -17.99 16.57
C ILE A 65 -3.99 -19.32 17.14
N GLU A 66 -4.21 -20.43 16.44
CA GLU A 66 -3.73 -21.74 16.85
C GLU A 66 -2.20 -21.81 16.86
N HIS A 67 -1.52 -21.20 15.88
CA HIS A 67 -0.06 -21.06 15.86
C HIS A 67 0.45 -20.27 17.08
N VAL A 68 -0.16 -19.12 17.42
CA VAL A 68 0.26 -18.36 18.59
C VAL A 68 -0.03 -19.13 19.88
N ALA A 69 -1.19 -19.77 19.98
CA ALA A 69 -1.58 -20.55 21.14
C ALA A 69 -0.65 -21.74 21.38
N SER A 70 -0.18 -22.42 20.33
CA SER A 70 0.78 -23.51 20.48
C SER A 70 2.14 -23.07 21.03
N ARG A 71 2.56 -21.82 20.78
CA ARG A 71 3.84 -21.26 21.25
C ARG A 71 3.77 -20.65 22.66
N LEU A 72 2.58 -20.21 23.08
CA LEU A 72 2.39 -19.43 24.32
C LEU A 72 1.39 -20.08 25.29
N SER A 73 0.97 -21.33 25.07
CA SER A 73 -0.02 -22.03 25.90
C SER A 73 0.43 -22.27 27.35
N ASP A 74 1.73 -22.22 27.60
CA ASP A 74 2.36 -22.32 28.92
C ASP A 74 2.18 -21.05 29.76
N GLN A 75 2.02 -19.90 29.11
CA GLN A 75 2.00 -18.58 29.76
C GLN A 75 0.68 -17.82 29.57
N VAL A 76 -0.09 -18.15 28.53
CA VAL A 76 -1.30 -17.42 28.14
C VAL A 76 -2.45 -18.39 27.89
N LEU A 77 -3.61 -18.10 28.49
CA LEU A 77 -4.82 -18.85 28.22
C LEU A 77 -5.51 -18.30 26.97
N PHE A 78 -5.75 -19.16 25.98
CA PHE A 78 -6.46 -18.81 24.75
C PHE A 78 -7.90 -19.34 24.80
N VAL A 79 -8.87 -18.43 24.68
CA VAL A 79 -10.30 -18.78 24.67
C VAL A 79 -10.96 -18.20 23.43
N ALA A 80 -11.55 -19.05 22.61
CA ALA A 80 -12.37 -18.65 21.47
C ALA A 80 -13.85 -18.64 21.88
N VAL A 81 -14.60 -17.62 21.48
CA VAL A 81 -16.02 -17.50 21.83
C VAL A 81 -16.83 -17.14 20.59
N ASN A 82 -17.80 -17.99 20.25
CA ASN A 82 -18.74 -17.72 19.16
C ASN A 82 -19.74 -16.64 19.61
N CYS A 83 -19.56 -15.42 19.09
CA CYS A 83 -20.44 -14.29 19.40
C CYS A 83 -21.46 -14.00 18.30
N TRP A 84 -21.58 -14.90 17.32
CA TRP A 84 -22.66 -14.87 16.35
C TRP A 84 -23.86 -15.73 16.75
N TRP A 85 -23.70 -16.70 17.64
CA TRP A 85 -24.81 -17.57 18.05
C TRP A 85 -25.89 -16.79 18.80
N ASN A 86 -27.11 -16.75 18.27
CA ASN A 86 -28.23 -15.96 18.80
C ASN A 86 -28.69 -16.40 20.21
N GLN A 87 -28.62 -17.69 20.51
CA GLN A 87 -28.97 -18.19 21.85
C GLN A 87 -27.82 -18.01 22.86
N GLY A 88 -26.60 -17.81 22.39
CA GLY A 88 -25.40 -17.63 23.20
C GLY A 88 -25.42 -16.34 24.02
N LYS A 89 -24.81 -16.36 25.20
CA LYS A 89 -24.73 -15.18 26.08
C LYS A 89 -23.85 -14.09 25.48
N CYS A 90 -22.78 -14.46 24.76
CA CYS A 90 -21.90 -13.48 24.14
C CYS A 90 -22.67 -12.53 23.21
N ARG A 91 -23.46 -13.04 22.26
CA ARG A 91 -24.23 -12.19 21.32
C ARG A 91 -25.24 -11.28 22.00
N LYS A 92 -25.79 -11.72 23.14
CA LYS A 92 -26.77 -10.97 23.94
C LYS A 92 -26.13 -9.84 24.74
N GLN A 93 -24.89 -10.02 25.20
CA GLN A 93 -24.19 -9.07 26.08
C GLN A 93 -23.15 -8.22 25.34
N LYS A 94 -22.61 -8.70 24.23
CA LYS A 94 -21.59 -8.04 23.40
C LYS A 94 -22.15 -7.80 22.01
N HIS A 95 -22.06 -6.55 21.56
CA HIS A 95 -22.49 -6.13 20.23
C HIS A 95 -21.28 -5.75 19.38
N PHE A 96 -20.62 -6.77 18.82
CA PHE A 96 -19.53 -6.55 17.87
C PHE A 96 -20.10 -6.27 16.47
N PHE A 97 -19.59 -5.23 15.82
CA PHE A 97 -19.97 -4.84 14.45
C PHE A 97 -19.17 -5.58 13.37
N TYR A 98 -18.03 -6.17 13.77
CA TYR A 98 -17.13 -6.89 12.88
C TYR A 98 -16.56 -8.11 13.60
N PHE A 99 -16.07 -9.07 12.82
CA PHE A 99 -15.41 -10.26 13.32
C PHE A 99 -14.15 -10.55 12.48
N PRO A 100 -13.09 -11.11 13.07
CA PRO A 100 -12.96 -11.43 14.49
C PRO A 100 -12.60 -10.19 15.34
N VAL A 101 -12.79 -10.30 16.67
CA VAL A 101 -12.32 -9.31 17.65
C VAL A 101 -11.41 -10.02 18.65
N ILE A 102 -10.20 -9.50 18.83
CA ILE A 102 -9.21 -10.05 19.77
C ILE A 102 -9.07 -9.10 20.95
N HIS A 103 -9.36 -9.60 22.15
CA HIS A 103 -9.11 -8.89 23.40
C HIS A 103 -8.08 -9.65 24.23
N LEU A 104 -7.15 -8.92 24.83
CA LEU A 104 -6.20 -9.46 25.79
C LEU A 104 -6.44 -8.83 27.16
N TYR A 105 -6.42 -9.66 28.19
CA TYR A 105 -6.56 -9.27 29.58
C TYR A 105 -5.29 -9.60 30.33
N HIS A 106 -4.83 -8.66 31.15
CA HIS A 106 -3.72 -8.84 32.07
C HIS A 106 -4.28 -8.78 33.50
N ARG A 107 -4.53 -9.93 34.11
CA ARG A 107 -5.20 -10.12 35.39
C ARG A 107 -6.59 -9.47 35.38
N SER A 108 -6.81 -8.48 36.23
CA SER A 108 -8.04 -7.68 36.26
C SER A 108 -8.06 -6.53 35.25
N PHE A 109 -6.92 -6.19 34.63
CA PHE A 109 -6.81 -5.09 33.68
C PHE A 109 -7.22 -5.53 32.27
N GLY A 110 -8.10 -4.77 31.62
CA GLY A 110 -8.51 -5.00 30.24
C GLY A 110 -9.95 -4.56 29.97
N PRO A 111 -10.50 -4.88 28.79
CA PRO A 111 -9.79 -5.47 27.64
C PRO A 111 -8.79 -4.50 27.01
N ILE A 112 -7.69 -5.05 26.49
CA ILE A 112 -6.82 -4.40 25.51
C ILE A 112 -7.18 -5.01 24.15
N GLU A 113 -7.75 -4.19 23.26
CA GLU A 113 -8.21 -4.63 21.94
C GLU A 113 -7.07 -4.61 20.93
N TYR A 114 -6.84 -5.73 20.25
CA TYR A 114 -5.89 -5.82 19.15
C TYR A 114 -6.55 -5.39 17.84
N LYS A 115 -5.97 -4.36 17.19
CA LYS A 115 -6.48 -3.78 15.93
C LYS A 115 -5.50 -3.96 14.76
N GLY A 116 -4.57 -4.91 14.90
CA GLY A 116 -3.53 -5.16 13.91
C GLY A 116 -3.90 -6.22 12.87
N PRO A 117 -2.93 -6.56 12.00
CA PRO A 117 -3.08 -7.64 11.02
C PRO A 117 -3.39 -8.99 11.69
N MET A 118 -4.26 -9.80 11.09
CA MET A 118 -4.58 -11.15 11.58
C MET A 118 -3.50 -12.15 11.18
N SER A 119 -2.28 -11.95 11.70
CA SER A 119 -1.10 -12.80 11.48
C SER A 119 -0.49 -13.18 12.82
N ALA A 120 -0.06 -14.43 12.96
CA ALA A 120 0.50 -15.01 14.16
C ALA A 120 1.68 -14.20 14.69
N VAL A 121 2.57 -13.74 13.81
CA VAL A 121 3.78 -12.99 14.17
C VAL A 121 3.41 -11.65 14.85
N TYR A 122 2.38 -10.97 14.36
CA TYR A 122 1.92 -9.71 14.94
C TYR A 122 1.11 -9.90 16.22
N ILE A 123 0.24 -10.92 16.25
CA ILE A 123 -0.55 -11.27 17.44
C ILE A 123 0.40 -11.69 18.57
N GLU A 124 1.38 -12.53 18.28
CA GLU A 124 2.41 -12.95 19.23
C GLU A 124 3.19 -11.76 19.80
N LYS A 125 3.66 -10.83 18.94
CA LYS A 125 4.34 -9.61 19.41
C LYS A 125 3.46 -8.77 20.32
N PHE A 126 2.18 -8.61 19.98
CA PHE A 126 1.22 -7.90 20.80
C PHE A 126 1.01 -8.58 22.17
N VAL A 127 0.83 -9.90 22.17
CA VAL A 127 0.68 -10.69 23.41
C VAL A 127 1.92 -10.53 24.29
N ARG A 128 3.12 -10.71 23.74
CA ARG A 128 4.39 -10.52 24.47
C ARG A 128 4.52 -9.11 25.05
N ARG A 129 4.14 -8.06 24.31
CA ARG A 129 4.16 -6.67 24.81
C ARG A 129 3.23 -6.45 26.02
N VAL A 130 2.06 -7.09 26.03
CA VAL A 130 1.12 -6.98 27.16
C VAL A 130 1.56 -7.86 28.34
N MET A 131 2.18 -9.02 28.10
CA MET A 131 2.76 -9.87 29.14
C MET A 131 3.89 -9.16 29.88
N THR A 132 4.78 -8.47 29.14
CA THR A 132 5.94 -7.76 29.70
C THR A 132 5.93 -6.30 29.25
N PRO A 133 5.06 -5.45 29.83
CA PRO A 133 4.90 -4.06 29.40
C PRO A 133 6.05 -3.15 29.89
N LEU A 134 6.86 -3.62 30.85
CA LEU A 134 8.01 -2.89 31.38
C LEU A 134 9.32 -3.64 31.08
N LEU A 135 10.33 -2.88 30.66
CA LEU A 135 11.71 -3.36 30.50
C LEU A 135 12.53 -3.00 31.74
N TYR A 136 13.16 -4.00 32.36
CA TYR A 136 13.99 -3.77 33.56
C TYR A 136 15.42 -3.40 33.17
N ILE A 137 15.82 -2.19 33.56
CA ILE A 137 17.09 -1.56 33.25
C ILE A 137 17.95 -1.58 34.51
N SER A 138 18.84 -2.56 34.55
CA SER A 138 19.72 -2.84 35.69
C SER A 138 21.16 -2.38 35.46
N SER A 139 21.51 -1.90 34.26
CA SER A 139 22.87 -1.54 33.88
C SER A 139 22.91 -0.37 32.91
N ARG A 140 24.05 0.32 32.88
CA ARG A 140 24.33 1.40 31.92
C ARG A 140 24.14 0.97 30.46
N SER A 141 24.59 -0.23 30.10
CA SER A 141 24.43 -0.76 28.75
C SER A 141 22.97 -0.88 28.32
N LYS A 142 22.09 -1.39 29.20
CA LYS A 142 20.65 -1.50 28.94
C LYS A 142 19.98 -0.13 28.88
N LEU A 143 20.45 0.84 29.67
CA LEU A 143 19.96 2.21 29.61
C LEU A 143 20.30 2.82 28.25
N LEU A 144 21.55 2.72 27.80
CA LEU A 144 21.99 3.23 26.50
C LEU A 144 21.19 2.59 25.36
N ASP A 145 21.01 1.27 25.36
CA ASP A 145 20.18 0.56 24.38
C ASP A 145 18.72 1.06 24.35
N PHE A 146 18.14 1.29 25.54
CA PHE A 146 16.79 1.83 25.66
C PHE A 146 16.68 3.25 25.08
N LEU A 147 17.67 4.11 25.37
CA LEU A 147 17.70 5.50 24.91
C LEU A 147 18.06 5.63 23.42
N SER A 148 18.84 4.70 22.85
CA SER A 148 19.18 4.72 21.42
C SER A 148 18.05 4.25 20.51
N ASN A 149 16.97 3.71 21.06
CA ASN A 149 15.87 3.15 20.28
C ASN A 149 14.98 4.26 19.70
N TYR A 150 14.59 4.11 18.44
CA TYR A 150 13.76 5.11 17.74
C TYR A 150 12.39 5.36 18.40
N GLU A 151 11.84 4.38 19.10
CA GLU A 151 10.56 4.52 19.79
C GLU A 151 10.74 5.38 21.05
N PRO A 152 9.90 6.41 21.27
CA PRO A 152 9.98 7.21 22.48
C PRO A 152 9.85 6.36 23.74
N GLY A 153 10.68 6.66 24.73
CA GLY A 153 10.83 5.86 25.94
C GLY A 153 10.36 6.59 27.20
N VAL A 154 9.62 5.89 28.07
CA VAL A 154 9.22 6.36 29.39
C VAL A 154 9.93 5.54 30.45
N LEU A 155 10.75 6.18 31.28
CA LEU A 155 11.57 5.55 32.31
C LEU A 155 11.04 5.92 33.69
N GLY A 156 10.78 4.93 34.53
CA GLY A 156 10.50 5.11 35.95
C GLY A 156 11.66 4.64 36.81
N TYR A 157 12.11 5.43 37.77
CA TYR A 157 13.13 5.00 38.73
C TYR A 157 12.48 4.50 40.01
N PHE A 158 12.77 3.26 40.42
CA PHE A 158 12.22 2.66 41.64
C PHE A 158 13.27 1.78 42.35
N GLU A 159 13.49 2.03 43.64
CA GLU A 159 14.41 1.23 44.45
C GLU A 159 13.73 -0.02 45.03
N PHE A 160 14.16 -1.21 44.61
CA PHE A 160 13.63 -2.50 45.07
C PHE A 160 14.41 -3.04 46.28
N ASN A 161 14.53 -2.24 47.33
CA ASN A 161 15.40 -2.57 48.48
C ASN A 161 14.71 -3.50 49.51
N ALA A 162 13.38 -3.63 49.49
CA ALA A 162 12.60 -4.48 50.39
C ALA A 162 11.25 -4.87 49.78
N SER A 163 10.57 -5.86 50.39
CA SER A 163 9.14 -6.14 50.17
C SER A 163 8.32 -5.42 51.24
N PRO A 164 7.20 -4.75 50.92
CA PRO A 164 6.46 -4.73 49.65
C PRO A 164 7.12 -3.88 48.55
N GLN A 165 6.60 -4.00 47.33
CA GLN A 165 7.05 -3.22 46.17
C GLN A 165 7.07 -1.70 46.47
N PRO A 166 8.02 -0.95 45.87
CA PRO A 166 8.16 0.48 46.14
C PRO A 166 6.88 1.27 45.79
N PRO A 167 6.55 2.32 46.55
CA PRO A 167 5.35 3.12 46.31
C PRO A 167 5.39 3.73 44.90
N GLY A 168 4.24 3.73 44.23
CA GLY A 168 4.09 4.24 42.85
C GLY A 168 4.47 3.24 41.75
N TYR A 169 5.21 2.17 42.03
CA TYR A 169 5.61 1.19 41.02
C TYR A 169 4.41 0.54 40.31
N LEU A 170 3.41 0.07 41.07
CA LEU A 170 2.20 -0.51 40.50
C LEU A 170 1.41 0.49 39.65
N THR A 171 1.39 1.76 40.05
CA THR A 171 0.77 2.84 39.27
C THR A 171 1.49 3.04 37.94
N PHE A 172 2.82 3.02 37.96
CA PHE A 172 3.64 3.12 36.75
C PHE A 172 3.48 1.90 35.84
N PHE A 173 3.49 0.69 36.39
CA PHE A 173 3.19 -0.54 35.64
C PHE A 173 1.81 -0.49 34.97
N THR A 174 0.80 -0.05 35.72
CA THR A 174 -0.57 0.10 35.18
C THR A 174 -0.62 1.18 34.09
N SER A 175 0.21 2.23 34.18
CA SER A 175 0.30 3.27 33.15
C SER A 175 0.81 2.72 31.80
N ALA A 176 1.75 1.76 31.82
CA ALA A 176 2.22 1.07 30.63
C ALA A 176 1.09 0.24 29.97
N LEU A 177 0.29 -0.45 30.78
CA LEU A 177 -0.91 -1.16 30.28
C LEU A 177 -1.98 -0.20 29.73
N HIS A 178 -2.19 0.96 30.35
CA HIS A 178 -3.07 2.00 29.78
C HIS A 178 -2.54 2.55 28.46
N SER A 179 -1.21 2.67 28.31
CA SER A 179 -0.58 3.03 27.04
C SER A 179 -0.93 2.02 25.95
N LEU A 180 -0.74 0.72 26.22
CA LEU A 180 -1.09 -0.36 25.29
C LEU A 180 -2.60 -0.42 24.98
N LYS A 181 -3.46 -0.06 25.94
CA LYS A 181 -4.92 0.04 25.73
C LYS A 181 -5.29 1.16 24.76
N LYS A 182 -4.59 2.30 24.81
CA LYS A 182 -4.81 3.44 23.90
C LYS A 182 -4.13 3.24 22.55
N ASP A 183 -2.92 2.66 22.57
CA ASP A 183 -2.11 2.35 21.40
C ASP A 183 -1.59 0.91 21.46
N TYR A 184 -2.32 0.00 20.80
CA TYR A 184 -1.99 -1.42 20.76
C TYR A 184 -0.65 -1.71 20.06
N LEU A 185 -0.13 -0.77 19.27
CA LEU A 185 1.19 -0.91 18.64
C LEU A 185 2.32 -0.84 19.67
N GLY A 186 2.08 -0.17 20.80
CA GLY A 186 3.11 0.09 21.80
C GLY A 186 4.20 1.02 21.26
N THR A 187 3.83 2.13 20.62
CA THR A 187 4.79 3.13 20.12
C THR A 187 5.56 3.85 21.23
N LEU A 188 5.09 3.75 22.48
CA LEU A 188 5.79 4.19 23.68
C LEU A 188 6.32 2.96 24.43
N ARG A 189 7.65 2.91 24.61
CA ARG A 189 8.30 1.88 25.42
C ARG A 189 8.33 2.33 26.88
N PHE A 190 8.05 1.42 27.80
CA PHE A 190 8.18 1.69 29.23
C PHE A 190 9.34 0.88 29.80
N GLY A 191 10.19 1.55 30.57
CA GLY A 191 11.32 0.95 31.26
C GLY A 191 11.33 1.32 32.74
N VAL A 192 11.87 0.43 33.56
CA VAL A 192 12.08 0.66 34.99
C VAL A 192 13.55 0.54 35.30
N ILE A 193 14.11 1.62 35.85
CA ILE A 193 15.46 1.64 36.37
C ILE A 193 15.41 1.18 37.82
N THR A 194 16.16 0.14 38.13
CA THR A 194 16.20 -0.48 39.46
C THR A 194 17.40 -0.05 40.29
N ASP A 195 18.45 0.48 39.64
CA ASP A 195 19.71 0.88 40.28
C ASP A 195 19.83 2.41 40.31
N LYS A 196 20.12 2.96 41.49
CA LYS A 196 20.34 4.38 41.72
C LYS A 196 21.43 4.97 40.84
N ARG A 197 22.56 4.27 40.69
CA ARG A 197 23.71 4.75 39.91
C ARG A 197 23.36 4.94 38.44
N VAL A 198 22.51 4.06 37.91
CA VAL A 198 22.01 4.13 36.53
C VAL A 198 20.99 5.26 36.37
N ALA A 199 20.16 5.50 37.39
CA ALA A 199 19.19 6.60 37.36
C ALA A 199 19.86 7.98 37.38
N GLU A 200 20.95 8.12 38.14
CA GLU A 200 21.74 9.35 38.21
C GLU A 200 22.33 9.77 36.84
N GLU A 201 22.62 8.83 35.93
CA GLU A 201 23.12 9.14 34.57
C GLU A 201 22.13 9.97 33.73
N ILE A 202 20.83 9.85 33.98
CA ILE A 202 19.77 10.66 33.34
C ILE A 202 19.17 11.69 34.30
N SER A 203 19.92 12.09 35.32
CA SER A 203 19.52 13.08 36.32
C SER A 203 18.27 12.69 37.14
N LEU A 204 17.97 11.40 37.27
CA LEU A 204 16.91 10.91 38.16
C LEU A 204 17.51 10.54 39.53
N VAL A 205 17.15 11.33 40.55
CA VAL A 205 17.68 11.15 41.92
C VAL A 205 16.66 10.49 42.86
N HIS A 206 15.37 10.79 42.68
CA HIS A 206 14.32 10.39 43.62
C HIS A 206 13.55 9.17 43.11
N SER A 207 13.45 8.12 43.93
CA SER A 207 12.58 6.97 43.65
C SER A 207 11.13 7.41 43.48
N GLY A 208 10.45 6.89 42.47
CA GLY A 208 9.10 7.30 42.04
C GLY A 208 9.08 8.32 40.90
N SER A 209 10.23 8.88 40.52
CA SER A 209 10.34 9.83 39.40
C SER A 209 10.11 9.14 38.05
N VAL A 210 9.44 9.83 37.14
CA VAL A 210 9.18 9.37 35.78
C VAL A 210 9.81 10.35 34.79
N TYR A 211 10.49 9.81 33.79
CA TYR A 211 11.26 10.51 32.77
C TYR A 211 10.75 10.10 31.38
N LEU A 212 10.48 11.08 30.53
CA LEU A 212 10.16 10.87 29.12
C LEU A 212 11.38 11.23 28.28
N HIS A 213 11.97 10.22 27.66
CA HIS A 213 13.05 10.38 26.72
C HIS A 213 12.53 10.91 25.38
N ARG A 214 13.19 11.96 24.88
CA ARG A 214 12.94 12.60 23.60
C ARG A 214 14.28 12.76 22.88
N HIS A 215 14.27 12.55 21.56
CA HIS A 215 15.49 12.54 20.76
C HIS A 215 15.85 13.93 20.22
N VAL A 216 14.84 14.68 19.77
CA VAL A 216 15.06 16.00 19.13
C VAL A 216 14.92 17.12 20.14
N ASN A 217 13.87 17.08 20.96
CA ASN A 217 13.63 18.04 22.03
C ASN A 217 14.27 17.60 23.35
N SER A 218 14.37 18.54 24.30
CA SER A 218 14.81 18.23 25.66
C SER A 218 13.96 17.13 26.29
N SER A 219 14.56 16.15 26.95
CA SER A 219 13.77 15.15 27.69
C SER A 219 13.04 15.79 28.88
N LEU A 220 11.92 15.19 29.31
CA LEU A 220 11.04 15.77 30.33
C LEU A 220 10.94 14.88 31.56
N ILE A 221 10.80 15.50 32.73
CA ILE A 221 10.46 14.81 33.98
C ILE A 221 8.97 15.05 34.26
N TYR A 222 8.29 14.02 34.74
CA TYR A 222 6.87 14.09 35.08
C TYR A 222 6.65 15.10 36.24
N PRO A 223 5.77 16.09 36.06
CA PRO A 223 5.60 17.18 37.03
C PRO A 223 4.69 16.75 38.19
N ASN A 224 5.27 16.10 39.19
CA ASN A 224 4.57 15.64 40.40
C ASN A 224 3.89 16.78 41.20
N ASP A 225 4.37 18.01 41.08
CA ASP A 225 3.84 19.16 41.81
C ASP A 225 2.52 19.69 41.24
N ILE A 226 2.27 19.43 39.95
CA ILE A 226 1.14 19.98 39.19
C ILE A 226 0.14 18.87 38.83
N MET A 227 0.62 17.65 38.60
CA MET A 227 -0.20 16.51 38.21
C MET A 227 -0.17 15.38 39.22
N ASN A 228 -1.36 14.87 39.54
CA ASN A 228 -1.50 13.72 40.42
C ASN A 228 -0.88 12.47 39.80
N TYR A 229 -0.07 11.78 40.59
CA TYR A 229 0.60 10.54 40.22
C TYR A 229 -0.39 9.37 40.07
N THR A 230 -1.05 9.31 38.92
CA THR A 230 -2.00 8.25 38.56
C THR A 230 -1.62 7.62 37.22
N ALA A 231 -2.00 6.36 37.03
CA ALA A 231 -1.65 5.60 35.83
C ALA A 231 -2.18 6.27 34.55
N GLU A 232 -3.39 6.82 34.61
CA GLU A 232 -4.01 7.52 33.48
C GLU A 232 -3.31 8.85 33.16
N ASN A 233 -2.89 9.60 34.18
CA ASN A 233 -2.21 10.88 33.98
C ASN A 233 -0.80 10.69 33.43
N ILE A 234 -0.03 9.72 33.95
CA ILE A 234 1.31 9.39 33.42
C ILE A 234 1.19 8.98 31.95
N CYS A 235 0.27 8.07 31.63
CA CYS A 235 0.01 7.64 30.26
C CYS A 235 -0.40 8.81 29.35
N LYS A 236 -1.33 9.67 29.80
CA LYS A 236 -1.78 10.84 29.05
C LYS A 236 -0.63 11.82 28.79
N TRP A 237 0.12 12.18 29.83
CA TRP A 237 1.27 13.08 29.72
C TRP A 237 2.33 12.55 28.76
N ALA A 238 2.69 11.26 28.86
CA ALA A 238 3.66 10.64 27.95
C ALA A 238 3.16 10.66 26.51
N LEU A 239 1.89 10.34 26.26
CA LEU A 239 1.29 10.38 24.93
C LEU A 239 1.25 11.80 24.35
N GLU A 240 0.92 12.82 25.14
CA GLU A 240 0.81 14.21 24.66
C GLU A 240 2.18 14.83 24.36
N ASN A 241 3.23 14.41 25.06
CA ASN A 241 4.58 14.98 24.93
C ASN A 241 5.53 14.13 24.09
N ARG A 242 5.08 12.98 23.55
CA ARG A 242 5.92 12.09 22.74
C ARG A 242 6.28 12.71 21.40
N GLU A 243 7.44 12.33 20.90
CA GLU A 243 7.87 12.64 19.54
C GLU A 243 7.42 11.51 18.60
N MET A 244 6.93 11.87 17.41
CA MET A 244 6.60 10.91 16.36
C MET A 244 7.31 11.33 15.08
N LEU A 245 8.54 10.84 14.90
CA LEU A 245 9.36 11.13 13.72
C LEU A 245 8.96 10.27 12.52
N ILE A 246 8.64 9.00 12.79
CA ILE A 246 8.20 8.03 11.80
C ILE A 246 6.94 7.34 12.32
N ARG A 247 5.97 7.12 11.45
CA ARG A 247 4.72 6.45 11.80
C ARG A 247 4.47 5.21 10.94
N TRP A 248 4.22 4.08 11.59
CA TRP A 248 3.71 2.88 10.91
C TRP A 248 2.26 3.09 10.46
N LEU A 249 2.02 3.01 9.15
CA LEU A 249 0.69 3.02 8.57
C LEU A 249 0.20 1.60 8.30
N ARG A 250 -1.06 1.35 8.64
CA ARG A 250 -1.75 0.08 8.39
C ARG A 250 -3.05 0.36 7.65
N PRO A 251 -2.98 0.68 6.35
CA PRO A 251 -4.16 0.98 5.57
C PRO A 251 -5.05 -0.26 5.44
N HIS A 252 -6.36 -0.09 5.56
CA HIS A 252 -7.31 -1.20 5.45
C HIS A 252 -7.80 -1.37 4.00
N GLY A 253 -7.80 -2.60 3.52
CA GLY A 253 -8.31 -2.95 2.17
C GLY A 253 -7.50 -2.31 1.05
N GLY A 254 -8.09 -2.24 -0.15
CA GLY A 254 -7.49 -1.57 -1.32
C GLY A 254 -7.86 -0.10 -1.50
N LYS A 255 -8.76 0.43 -0.65
CA LYS A 255 -9.15 1.85 -0.56
C LYS A 255 -9.11 2.23 0.91
N SER A 256 -8.17 3.10 1.29
CA SER A 256 -7.90 3.43 2.69
C SER A 256 -8.19 4.89 3.00
N LEU A 257 -9.24 5.14 3.79
CA LEU A 257 -9.52 6.46 4.37
C LEU A 257 -8.39 6.92 5.28
N LEU A 258 -7.73 5.99 5.97
CA LEU A 258 -6.57 6.28 6.81
C LEU A 258 -5.43 6.86 5.98
N LEU A 259 -5.08 6.22 4.87
CA LEU A 259 -4.00 6.71 3.99
C LEU A 259 -4.36 8.07 3.41
N ASN A 260 -5.59 8.24 2.89
CA ASN A 260 -6.06 9.51 2.37
C ASN A 260 -5.99 10.65 3.41
N ASN A 261 -6.39 10.40 4.65
CA ASN A 261 -6.33 11.41 5.71
C ASN A 261 -4.91 11.78 6.11
N GLU A 262 -3.95 10.85 6.00
CA GLU A 262 -2.53 11.12 6.22
C GLU A 262 -1.91 11.90 5.05
N LEU A 263 -2.19 11.51 3.81
CA LEU A 263 -1.70 12.21 2.61
C LEU A 263 -2.24 13.65 2.49
N LYS A 264 -3.42 13.94 3.06
CA LYS A 264 -3.97 15.31 3.13
C LYS A 264 -3.18 16.25 4.03
N LYS A 265 -2.31 15.73 4.91
CA LYS A 265 -1.51 16.57 5.82
C LYS A 265 -0.34 17.27 5.13
N GLY A 266 0.00 16.83 3.92
CA GLY A 266 1.10 17.37 3.12
C GLY A 266 1.90 16.26 2.45
N PRO A 267 3.03 16.60 1.81
CA PRO A 267 3.91 15.64 1.15
C PRO A 267 4.30 14.50 2.10
N ALA A 268 4.22 13.27 1.60
CA ALA A 268 4.41 12.07 2.40
C ALA A 268 5.46 11.16 1.76
N LEU A 269 6.51 10.83 2.51
CA LEU A 269 7.48 9.81 2.16
C LEU A 269 6.97 8.47 2.68
N LEU A 270 6.53 7.61 1.77
CA LEU A 270 6.06 6.25 2.04
C LEU A 270 7.23 5.28 1.83
N ILE A 271 7.60 4.57 2.89
CA ILE A 271 8.71 3.62 2.88
C ILE A 271 8.17 2.23 3.18
N PHE A 272 8.36 1.31 2.24
CA PHE A 272 7.95 -0.08 2.31
C PHE A 272 9.17 -0.94 2.58
N ILE A 273 9.16 -1.64 3.71
CA ILE A 273 10.24 -2.56 4.10
C ILE A 273 9.64 -3.88 4.58
N PRO A 274 10.31 -5.02 4.35
CA PRO A 274 9.88 -6.29 4.91
C PRO A 274 10.05 -6.23 6.42
N TYR A 275 8.95 -6.27 7.16
CA TYR A 275 8.97 -6.12 8.61
C TYR A 275 8.60 -7.42 9.31
N ASN A 276 9.44 -7.84 10.26
CA ASN A 276 9.17 -8.96 11.15
C ASN A 276 9.06 -8.46 12.59
N PRO A 277 7.85 -8.29 13.16
CA PRO A 277 7.69 -7.69 14.48
C PRO A 277 8.34 -8.50 15.63
N LEU A 278 8.68 -9.77 15.41
CA LEU A 278 9.35 -10.62 16.41
C LEU A 278 10.89 -10.53 16.35
N ALA A 279 11.47 -9.93 15.31
CA ALA A 279 12.92 -9.77 15.25
C ALA A 279 13.41 -8.76 16.31
N GLU A 280 14.62 -8.98 16.80
CA GLU A 280 15.26 -8.11 17.79
C GLU A 280 15.87 -6.85 17.15
N ILE A 281 16.41 -6.99 15.94
CA ILE A 281 17.14 -5.92 15.23
C ILE A 281 16.62 -5.81 13.79
N HIS A 282 16.49 -4.57 13.32
CA HIS A 282 16.13 -4.25 11.94
C HIS A 282 17.11 -3.21 11.37
N PRO A 283 18.24 -3.64 10.78
CA PRO A 283 19.30 -2.72 10.36
C PRO A 283 18.81 -1.59 9.44
N LEU A 284 17.94 -1.92 8.48
CA LEU A 284 17.37 -0.93 7.56
C LEU A 284 16.46 0.08 8.28
N LEU A 285 15.71 -0.36 9.29
CA LEU A 285 14.86 0.53 10.09
C LEU A 285 15.71 1.50 10.92
N ASP A 286 16.85 1.03 11.45
CA ASP A 286 17.79 1.85 12.20
C ASP A 286 18.40 2.94 11.30
N GLU A 287 18.79 2.59 10.07
CA GLU A 287 19.25 3.56 9.07
C GLU A 287 18.19 4.60 8.69
N ILE A 288 16.96 4.15 8.40
CA ILE A 288 15.83 5.05 8.08
C ILE A 288 15.55 5.99 9.26
N THR A 289 15.62 5.47 10.49
CA THR A 289 15.45 6.28 11.69
C THR A 289 16.52 7.35 11.80
N LYS A 290 17.79 6.98 11.59
CA LYS A 290 18.90 7.94 11.65
C LYS A 290 18.68 9.09 10.68
N VAL A 291 18.28 8.79 9.44
CA VAL A 291 17.92 9.80 8.43
C VAL A 291 16.76 10.68 8.90
N ALA A 292 15.71 10.09 9.48
CA ALA A 292 14.56 10.83 10.01
C ALA A 292 14.93 11.75 11.19
N LEU A 293 15.80 11.29 12.09
CA LEU A 293 16.33 12.07 13.21
C LEU A 293 17.12 13.27 12.72
N GLU A 294 18.03 13.06 11.78
CA GLU A 294 18.81 14.15 11.19
C GLU A 294 17.88 15.14 10.47
N TYR A 295 16.93 14.67 9.66
CA TYR A 295 15.96 15.50 8.95
C TYR A 295 15.17 16.44 9.89
N HIS A 296 14.78 15.95 11.07
CA HIS A 296 14.02 16.72 12.06
C HIS A 296 14.88 17.48 13.09
N ASN A 297 16.20 17.33 13.09
CA ASN A 297 17.07 17.98 14.06
C ASN A 297 17.27 19.48 13.74
N CYS A 298 16.37 20.31 14.25
CA CYS A 298 16.38 21.75 14.00
C CYS A 298 17.26 22.57 14.96
N ASN A 299 17.89 21.91 15.94
CA ASN A 299 18.69 22.59 16.97
C ASN A 299 20.09 23.05 16.49
N LYS A 300 20.50 22.71 15.26
CA LYS A 300 21.80 23.11 14.68
C LYS A 300 21.70 24.26 13.67
N SER A 301 21.09 25.38 14.07
CA SER A 301 21.38 26.70 13.48
C SER A 301 22.38 27.52 14.31
N GLN A 302 22.87 26.98 15.43
CA GLN A 302 24.07 27.46 16.12
C GLN A 302 25.07 26.32 16.22
N ALA A 303 26.28 26.56 15.73
CA ALA A 303 27.37 25.61 15.80
C ALA A 303 27.74 25.31 17.26
N ALA A 304 27.49 24.07 17.67
CA ALA A 304 28.30 23.34 18.63
C ALA A 304 28.21 21.86 18.26
N GLU A 305 29.37 21.23 18.08
CA GLU A 305 29.48 19.79 17.92
C GLU A 305 28.96 19.04 19.16
N PRO A 306 28.57 17.76 19.01
CA PRO A 306 27.96 16.99 20.09
C PRO A 306 28.98 16.58 21.14
N ASP A 307 28.73 16.94 22.41
CA ASP A 307 29.39 16.35 23.57
C ASP A 307 28.89 14.91 23.77
N LEU A 308 29.45 14.01 22.97
CA LEU A 308 29.43 12.56 23.18
C LEU A 308 30.75 11.96 22.66
N GLN A 309 31.85 12.67 22.89
CA GLN A 309 33.23 12.19 22.71
C GLN A 309 34.17 12.82 23.77
N HIS A 310 33.87 12.67 25.07
CA HIS A 310 34.88 12.84 26.12
C HIS A 310 34.62 11.87 27.28
N LEU A 311 35.00 10.62 27.05
CA LEU A 311 35.44 9.66 28.08
C LEU A 311 36.59 8.87 27.44
N GLY A 312 37.70 9.57 27.23
CA GLY A 312 38.92 9.05 26.62
C GLY A 312 39.95 10.17 26.47
N ASP A 313 41.05 10.00 27.19
CA ASP A 313 42.33 10.72 27.15
C ASP A 313 42.52 12.09 27.81
N VAL A 314 43.69 12.17 28.43
CA VAL A 314 44.22 13.11 29.40
C VAL A 314 45.44 13.83 28.78
N ASP A 315 45.68 15.07 29.23
CA ASP A 315 46.89 15.91 29.17
C ASP A 315 47.04 17.05 28.13
N SER A 316 46.83 18.28 28.65
CA SER A 316 47.78 19.43 28.65
C SER A 316 47.91 20.35 27.39
N PRO A 317 48.41 21.63 27.50
CA PRO A 317 47.55 22.80 27.72
C PRO A 317 47.84 24.06 26.86
N ALA A 318 46.93 25.06 26.99
CA ALA A 318 47.13 26.52 26.89
C ALA A 318 47.39 27.21 25.52
N PHE A 319 46.58 28.23 25.20
CA PHE A 319 47.01 29.64 25.20
C PHE A 319 45.83 30.64 25.10
N ASP A 320 45.93 31.70 25.90
CA ASP A 320 45.03 32.84 26.09
C ASP A 320 44.87 33.78 24.88
N SER A 321 43.72 34.47 24.78
CA SER A 321 43.67 35.96 24.91
C SER A 321 42.26 36.58 24.74
N SER A 322 41.81 37.18 25.85
CA SER A 322 40.91 38.33 26.10
C SER A 322 40.45 39.29 24.96
N ALA A 323 39.11 39.46 24.82
CA ALA A 323 38.21 40.63 25.10
C ALA A 323 38.64 42.10 24.77
N PRO A 324 37.75 43.16 24.81
CA PRO A 324 36.26 43.30 24.83
C PRO A 324 35.63 44.49 24.01
N ASP A 325 34.28 44.55 24.01
CA ASP A 325 33.32 45.71 24.06
C ASP A 325 33.29 46.90 23.08
N ALA A 326 32.08 47.24 22.57
CA ALA A 326 31.33 48.46 22.94
C ALA A 326 29.99 48.67 22.18
N HIS A 327 29.00 49.22 22.91
CA HIS A 327 27.59 49.46 22.58
C HIS A 327 27.26 50.78 21.83
N MET A 328 26.18 50.71 21.02
CA MET A 328 25.08 51.68 20.76
C MET A 328 25.35 53.20 20.50
N LYS A 329 24.80 53.74 19.38
CA LYS A 329 23.58 54.62 19.35
C LYS A 329 23.27 55.20 17.94
N LEU A 330 21.98 55.19 17.57
CA LEU A 330 21.30 55.98 16.51
C LEU A 330 21.18 57.48 16.93
N PRO A 331 20.84 58.49 16.07
CA PRO A 331 19.63 58.54 15.22
C PRO A 331 19.70 59.31 13.87
N GLU A 332 18.53 59.35 13.21
CA GLU A 332 18.14 59.65 11.81
C GLU A 332 18.29 61.09 11.26
N THR A 333 18.40 61.21 9.92
CA THR A 333 17.65 62.17 9.08
C THR A 333 17.71 61.82 7.57
N PHE A 334 16.53 61.50 6.97
CA PHE A 334 15.96 61.67 5.59
C PHE A 334 16.89 61.98 4.38
N SER A 335 16.71 61.56 3.11
CA SER A 335 15.66 60.92 2.27
C SER A 335 16.26 60.61 0.87
N ILE A 336 15.75 59.61 0.11
CA ILE A 336 15.42 59.64 -1.34
C ILE A 336 14.81 58.27 -1.78
N THR A 337 13.53 58.35 -2.19
CA THR A 337 12.69 57.51 -3.09
C THR A 337 12.55 55.98 -2.92
N LYS A 338 11.32 55.58 -2.54
CA LYS A 338 10.65 54.28 -2.74
C LYS A 338 10.24 54.09 -4.21
N TYR A 339 10.38 52.88 -4.77
CA TYR A 339 9.72 52.46 -6.03
C TYR A 339 8.71 51.33 -5.75
N PRO A 340 7.43 51.42 -6.19
CA PRO A 340 6.50 50.29 -6.28
C PRO A 340 6.62 49.55 -7.64
N CYS A 341 6.25 48.26 -7.68
CA CYS A 341 6.28 47.40 -8.88
C CYS A 341 5.20 47.80 -9.90
N CYS A 342 5.49 48.81 -10.72
CA CYS A 342 4.60 49.32 -11.76
C CYS A 342 5.31 49.33 -13.12
N ASN A 343 4.61 48.91 -14.18
CA ASN A 343 5.11 48.97 -15.55
C ASN A 343 4.13 49.74 -16.45
N THR A 344 4.63 50.57 -17.35
CA THR A 344 3.79 51.43 -18.19
C THR A 344 3.58 50.80 -19.56
N VAL A 345 2.33 50.61 -19.96
CA VAL A 345 1.92 49.94 -21.18
C VAL A 345 1.19 50.94 -22.09
N VAL A 346 1.55 50.94 -23.36
CA VAL A 346 0.87 51.73 -24.39
C VAL A 346 -0.03 50.80 -25.20
N LEU A 347 -1.33 51.10 -25.23
CA LEU A 347 -2.30 50.29 -25.97
C LEU A 347 -2.18 50.52 -27.49
N PRO A 348 -2.26 49.47 -28.32
CA PRO A 348 -2.17 49.59 -29.78
C PRO A 348 -3.40 50.31 -30.38
N GLN A 349 -3.18 51.12 -31.43
CA GLN A 349 -4.27 51.84 -32.13
C GLN A 349 -5.02 50.93 -33.11
N TRP A 350 -6.34 50.79 -32.95
CA TRP A 350 -7.15 49.95 -33.85
C TRP A 350 -7.73 50.70 -35.08
N HIS A 351 -7.68 52.04 -35.14
CA HIS A 351 -8.17 52.81 -36.29
C HIS A 351 -7.24 53.97 -36.69
N SER A 352 -6.87 54.04 -37.96
CA SER A 352 -5.89 54.97 -38.56
C SER A 352 -6.28 56.47 -38.54
N ILE A 353 -7.27 56.88 -37.73
CA ILE A 353 -7.83 58.25 -37.73
C ILE A 353 -7.87 58.89 -36.33
N SER A 354 -7.68 58.14 -35.23
CA SER A 354 -7.62 58.75 -33.89
C SER A 354 -6.18 59.16 -33.49
N ARG A 355 -5.98 60.41 -33.07
CA ARG A 355 -4.66 60.99 -32.73
C ARG A 355 -4.32 60.95 -31.23
N THR A 356 -4.96 60.07 -30.47
CA THR A 356 -4.78 59.91 -29.02
C THR A 356 -4.15 58.54 -28.71
N HIS A 357 -3.18 58.50 -27.80
CA HIS A 357 -2.60 57.25 -27.28
C HIS A 357 -3.13 57.04 -25.86
N ASN A 358 -3.59 55.84 -25.56
CA ASN A 358 -3.99 55.46 -24.20
C ASN A 358 -2.77 54.83 -23.53
N VAL A 359 -2.32 55.44 -22.44
CA VAL A 359 -1.19 54.97 -21.64
C VAL A 359 -1.74 54.48 -20.31
N CYS A 360 -1.47 53.22 -20.00
CA CYS A 360 -1.88 52.59 -18.76
C CYS A 360 -0.66 52.26 -17.92
N GLU A 361 -0.71 52.56 -16.63
CA GLU A 361 0.28 52.11 -15.67
C GLU A 361 -0.28 50.90 -14.92
N LEU A 362 0.43 49.78 -15.00
CA LEU A 362 0.03 48.50 -14.43
C LEU A 362 0.87 48.22 -13.19
N CYS A 363 0.27 48.27 -12.01
CA CYS A 363 0.93 48.08 -10.74
C CYS A 363 0.45 46.80 -10.06
N ILE A 364 1.37 45.96 -9.58
CA ILE A 364 1.02 44.72 -8.88
C ILE A 364 0.95 45.01 -7.38
N ASN A 365 -0.18 44.69 -6.75
CA ASN A 365 -0.35 44.77 -5.30
C ASN A 365 -0.61 43.38 -4.71
N GLN A 366 0.22 42.99 -3.74
CA GLN A 366 0.02 41.78 -2.94
C GLN A 366 -0.53 42.18 -1.57
N THR A 367 -1.73 41.72 -1.21
CA THR A 367 -2.26 41.89 0.15
C THR A 367 -2.07 40.61 0.95
N LEU A 368 -1.07 40.57 1.82
CA LEU A 368 -0.99 39.62 2.93
C LEU A 368 -2.01 40.05 4.00
N GLY A 369 -2.94 39.16 4.34
CA GLY A 369 -4.00 39.45 5.31
C GLY A 369 -3.47 39.72 6.73
N VAL A 370 -4.09 40.72 7.37
CA VAL A 370 -4.01 41.18 8.78
C VAL A 370 -2.85 42.14 9.13
N LYS A 371 -3.23 43.38 9.53
CA LYS A 371 -2.39 44.49 10.09
C LYS A 371 -1.39 43.96 11.15
N PRO A 372 -0.14 44.49 11.31
CA PRO A 372 0.17 45.92 11.46
C PRO A 372 1.55 46.40 10.92
N ASN A 373 1.82 47.70 11.10
CA ASN A 373 3.09 48.46 11.05
C ASN A 373 4.38 47.80 10.49
N LYS A 374 4.92 48.49 9.48
CA LYS A 374 6.19 48.30 8.74
C LYS A 374 6.21 47.14 7.74
N VAL A 375 5.68 47.45 6.54
CA VAL A 375 5.85 46.68 5.31
C VAL A 375 7.28 46.86 4.79
N HIS A 376 8.06 45.79 4.76
CA HIS A 376 9.18 45.67 3.81
C HIS A 376 8.60 45.18 2.48
N VAL A 377 8.77 45.96 1.41
CA VAL A 377 8.43 45.56 0.03
C VAL A 377 9.68 44.91 -0.57
N PRO A 378 9.67 43.62 -0.97
CA PRO A 378 10.78 43.01 -1.70
C PRO A 378 10.61 43.16 -3.23
N HIS A 379 11.72 42.89 -3.93
CA HIS A 379 11.95 43.06 -5.37
C HIS A 379 10.86 42.48 -6.28
N CYS A 380 10.53 43.21 -7.35
CA CYS A 380 9.61 42.76 -8.40
C CYS A 380 10.20 41.56 -9.15
N ASN A 381 9.46 40.44 -9.17
CA ASN A 381 9.79 39.31 -10.04
C ASN A 381 9.34 39.63 -11.47
N PHE A 382 10.25 39.57 -12.44
CA PHE A 382 9.97 39.84 -13.87
C PHE A 382 8.80 39.00 -14.41
N LEU A 383 8.71 37.75 -13.96
CA LEU A 383 7.66 36.80 -14.34
C LEU A 383 6.26 37.23 -13.87
N GLU A 384 6.14 37.92 -12.73
CA GLU A 384 4.84 38.40 -12.24
C GLU A 384 4.34 39.58 -13.07
N ILE A 385 5.24 40.44 -13.53
CA ILE A 385 4.93 41.54 -14.44
C ILE A 385 4.56 41.00 -15.82
N GLU A 386 5.26 39.98 -16.32
CA GLU A 386 4.94 39.31 -17.59
C GLU A 386 3.56 38.65 -17.54
N ALA A 387 3.24 37.90 -16.48
CA ALA A 387 1.92 37.30 -16.31
C ALA A 387 0.79 38.33 -16.15
N ALA A 388 1.06 39.47 -15.51
CA ALA A 388 0.10 40.57 -15.38
C ALA A 388 -0.11 41.29 -16.73
N LEU A 389 0.95 41.45 -17.54
CA LEU A 389 0.87 41.99 -18.89
C LEU A 389 0.07 41.06 -19.82
N ASP A 390 0.35 39.76 -19.81
CA ASP A 390 -0.38 38.78 -20.61
C ASP A 390 -1.86 38.74 -20.23
N SER A 391 -2.17 38.77 -18.93
CA SER A 391 -3.55 38.85 -18.45
C SER A 391 -4.25 40.15 -18.87
N PHE A 392 -3.53 41.28 -18.87
CA PHE A 392 -4.05 42.57 -19.31
C PHE A 392 -4.37 42.58 -20.80
N TYR A 393 -3.49 42.06 -21.66
CA TYR A 393 -3.74 41.93 -23.11
C TYR A 393 -4.87 40.94 -23.43
N LEU A 394 -5.09 39.93 -22.59
CA LEU A 394 -6.20 38.97 -22.75
C LEU A 394 -7.57 39.52 -22.31
N GLN A 395 -7.62 40.48 -21.37
CA GLN A 395 -8.87 41.08 -20.85
C GLN A 395 -9.27 42.40 -21.54
N GLU A 396 -8.70 42.71 -22.72
CA GLU A 396 -8.74 44.00 -23.43
C GLU A 396 -10.13 44.66 -23.60
N HIS A 397 -11.24 43.97 -23.37
CA HIS A 397 -12.59 44.48 -23.63
C HIS A 397 -13.13 45.54 -22.65
N THR A 398 -12.46 45.85 -21.53
CA THR A 398 -13.05 46.68 -20.46
C THR A 398 -12.76 48.18 -20.51
N PHE A 399 -11.75 48.64 -21.26
CA PHE A 399 -11.35 50.07 -21.28
C PHE A 399 -11.80 50.84 -22.53
N PHE A 400 -12.65 50.25 -23.38
CA PHE A 400 -13.03 50.81 -24.69
C PHE A 400 -13.97 52.03 -24.67
N GLN A 401 -14.42 52.52 -23.52
CA GLN A 401 -15.45 53.58 -23.44
C GLN A 401 -15.02 54.92 -22.83
N VAL A 402 -13.74 55.13 -22.52
CA VAL A 402 -13.35 56.31 -21.71
C VAL A 402 -12.60 57.36 -22.56
N ILE A 403 -13.34 58.31 -23.12
CA ILE A 403 -12.78 59.57 -23.62
C ILE A 403 -12.96 60.62 -22.51
N SER A 404 -12.10 60.57 -21.50
CA SER A 404 -12.05 61.58 -20.43
C SER A 404 -10.61 61.74 -19.94
N ASN A 405 -10.22 62.97 -19.56
CA ASN A 405 -8.91 63.32 -19.02
C ASN A 405 -8.67 62.82 -17.58
N THR A 406 -9.56 61.97 -17.07
CA THR A 406 -9.51 61.42 -15.71
C THR A 406 -8.80 60.07 -15.72
N ILE A 407 -7.82 59.88 -14.80
CA ILE A 407 -7.15 58.60 -14.59
C ILE A 407 -8.17 57.65 -13.98
N GLU A 408 -8.47 56.55 -14.66
CA GLU A 408 -9.40 55.53 -14.16
C GLU A 408 -8.62 54.25 -13.87
N CYS A 409 -8.75 53.76 -12.63
CA CYS A 409 -8.00 52.63 -12.11
C CYS A 409 -8.94 51.46 -11.84
N SER A 410 -8.64 50.31 -12.43
CA SER A 410 -9.39 49.07 -12.22
C SER A 410 -8.48 48.00 -11.65
N ASN A 411 -8.99 47.25 -10.67
CA ASN A 411 -8.29 46.11 -10.09
C ASN A 411 -8.72 44.83 -10.82
N PHE A 412 -7.73 44.01 -11.17
CA PHE A 412 -7.91 42.75 -11.85
C PHE A 412 -7.24 41.64 -11.05
N LEU A 413 -7.93 40.52 -10.88
CA LEU A 413 -7.35 39.35 -10.22
C LEU A 413 -6.32 38.71 -11.15
N SER A 414 -5.18 38.30 -10.58
CA SER A 414 -4.21 37.49 -11.32
C SER A 414 -4.79 36.10 -11.57
N PHE A 415 -4.70 35.60 -12.81
CA PHE A 415 -5.15 34.25 -13.15
C PHE A 415 -4.40 33.16 -12.38
N TYR A 416 -3.16 33.45 -11.98
CA TYR A 416 -2.26 32.47 -11.38
C TYR A 416 -2.23 32.52 -9.83
N SER A 417 -2.91 33.50 -9.20
CA SER A 417 -3.02 33.53 -7.73
C SER A 417 -4.26 34.32 -7.27
N PRO A 418 -5.15 33.69 -6.48
CA PRO A 418 -6.39 34.32 -5.99
C PRO A 418 -6.13 35.39 -4.92
N PHE A 419 -4.88 35.54 -4.45
CA PHE A 419 -4.49 36.48 -3.40
C PHE A 419 -3.70 37.69 -3.94
N SER A 420 -3.42 37.71 -5.24
CA SER A 420 -2.75 38.83 -5.92
C SER A 420 -3.70 39.46 -6.94
N TYR A 421 -3.81 40.78 -6.89
CA TYR A 421 -4.49 41.56 -7.90
C TYR A 421 -3.53 42.61 -8.45
N TYR A 422 -3.67 42.94 -9.72
CA TYR A 422 -2.97 44.06 -10.33
C TYR A 422 -3.97 45.18 -10.55
N THR A 423 -3.50 46.42 -10.37
CA THR A 423 -4.26 47.63 -10.63
C THR A 423 -3.76 48.21 -11.94
N ALA A 424 -4.66 48.36 -12.92
CA ALA A 424 -4.36 49.09 -14.15
C ALA A 424 -5.01 50.47 -14.08
N CYS A 425 -4.19 51.52 -14.07
CA CYS A 425 -4.61 52.91 -14.10
C CYS A 425 -4.36 53.49 -15.50
N CYS A 426 -5.42 53.74 -16.25
CA CYS A 426 -5.32 54.20 -17.63
C CYS A 426 -5.63 55.69 -17.75
N ARG A 427 -4.88 56.40 -18.60
CA ARG A 427 -5.20 57.76 -19.03
C ARG A 427 -5.00 57.94 -20.53
N THR A 428 -5.79 58.82 -21.12
CA THR A 428 -5.64 59.20 -22.52
C THR A 428 -4.69 60.40 -22.62
N VAL A 429 -3.65 60.32 -23.46
CA VAL A 429 -2.67 61.39 -23.63
C VAL A 429 -2.75 61.93 -25.06
N ASN A 430 -3.00 63.23 -25.19
CA ASN A 430 -3.11 63.90 -26.48
C ASN A 430 -1.74 64.47 -26.91
N ARG A 431 -1.36 64.28 -28.17
CA ARG A 431 0.03 64.40 -28.67
C ARG A 431 0.62 65.83 -28.72
N HIS A 432 -0.02 66.84 -28.13
CA HIS A 432 0.44 68.23 -28.22
C HIS A 432 1.63 68.61 -27.32
N PHE A 433 2.08 67.72 -26.42
CA PHE A 433 3.12 68.01 -25.41
C PHE A 433 4.48 67.34 -25.61
N LEU A 434 4.69 66.53 -26.67
CA LEU A 434 5.96 65.81 -26.91
C LEU A 434 6.76 66.33 -28.12
N SER A 435 6.57 67.60 -28.51
CA SER A 435 7.27 68.23 -29.64
C SER A 435 8.64 68.83 -29.32
N PHE A 436 9.25 68.50 -28.18
CA PHE A 436 10.63 68.90 -27.85
C PHE A 436 11.51 67.66 -27.75
N ILE A 437 11.92 67.17 -28.92
CA ILE A 437 13.18 66.47 -29.27
C ILE A 437 12.92 65.92 -30.69
N SER A 438 13.35 66.68 -31.70
CA SER A 438 13.30 66.26 -33.10
C SER A 438 14.53 66.73 -33.86
N SER A 439 15.34 65.78 -34.35
CA SER A 439 16.36 65.90 -35.41
C SER A 439 17.09 64.55 -35.42
N GLU A 440 17.20 63.72 -36.46
CA GLU A 440 16.74 63.69 -37.85
C GLU A 440 16.56 62.21 -38.28
N LYS A 441 15.61 61.96 -39.19
CA LYS A 441 15.47 60.83 -40.13
C LYS A 441 16.22 59.51 -39.87
N THR A 442 15.56 58.57 -39.20
CA THR A 442 15.62 57.13 -39.54
C THR A 442 14.22 56.53 -39.52
N ILE A 443 13.89 55.86 -40.62
CA ILE A 443 12.74 54.96 -40.77
C ILE A 443 12.87 53.88 -39.67
N PHE A 444 11.83 53.70 -38.85
CA PHE A 444 11.73 52.57 -37.92
C PHE A 444 11.57 51.26 -38.73
N GLN A 445 12.69 50.71 -39.20
CA GLN A 445 12.84 49.29 -39.40
C GLN A 445 12.91 48.63 -38.02
N THR A 446 12.11 47.59 -37.84
CA THR A 446 12.30 46.62 -36.74
C THR A 446 13.76 46.16 -36.74
N PRO A 447 14.45 46.09 -35.59
CA PRO A 447 15.79 45.54 -35.54
C PRO A 447 15.72 44.03 -35.85
N LYS A 448 16.00 43.68 -37.11
CA LYS A 448 16.58 42.39 -37.48
C LYS A 448 17.97 42.32 -36.85
N VAL A 449 18.11 41.61 -35.74
CA VAL A 449 19.42 41.12 -35.32
C VAL A 449 19.73 39.90 -36.19
N ALA A 450 20.57 40.12 -37.19
CA ALA A 450 21.18 39.06 -37.97
C ALA A 450 22.40 38.52 -37.21
N PHE A 451 22.43 37.19 -37.04
CA PHE A 451 23.57 36.44 -36.53
C PHE A 451 24.79 36.59 -37.46
N SER A 452 25.95 36.93 -36.91
CA SER A 452 27.23 36.79 -37.62
C SER A 452 27.67 35.32 -37.59
N SER A 453 28.06 34.82 -38.76
CA SER A 453 28.58 33.47 -39.00
C SER A 453 30.11 33.46 -39.05
N HIS A 454 30.72 32.54 -38.31
CA HIS A 454 32.02 31.87 -38.56
C HIS A 454 32.19 30.82 -37.45
N GLY A 455 31.77 29.56 -37.61
CA GLY A 455 32.45 28.44 -38.30
C GLY A 455 32.72 27.37 -37.21
N LYS A 456 32.26 26.11 -37.26
CA LYS A 456 32.30 25.07 -38.31
C LYS A 456 31.12 24.10 -38.19
N LYS A 457 30.82 23.46 -39.32
CA LYS A 457 29.78 22.45 -39.58
C LYS A 457 29.90 21.19 -38.71
N ASP A 458 28.77 20.70 -38.21
CA ASP A 458 28.37 19.30 -38.40
C ASP A 458 26.83 19.16 -38.37
N ASN A 459 26.32 18.33 -39.27
CA ASN A 459 24.90 18.12 -39.57
C ASN A 459 24.24 17.16 -38.56
N THR A 460 23.15 17.57 -37.89
CA THR A 460 22.06 16.67 -37.48
C THR A 460 20.77 17.47 -37.23
N GLN A 461 19.65 16.94 -37.73
CA GLN A 461 18.29 17.50 -37.71
C GLN A 461 17.80 17.95 -36.31
N HIS A 462 17.22 19.15 -36.27
CA HIS A 462 16.56 19.73 -35.10
C HIS A 462 15.23 19.02 -34.79
N SER A 463 15.13 18.39 -33.62
CA SER A 463 13.89 18.23 -32.87
C SER A 463 13.78 19.37 -31.84
N ILE A 464 12.59 19.94 -31.68
CA ILE A 464 12.27 20.89 -30.61
C ILE A 464 12.18 20.06 -29.30
N PRO A 465 12.93 20.38 -28.23
CA PRO A 465 12.81 19.63 -26.99
C PRO A 465 11.55 20.05 -26.22
N HIS A 466 10.81 19.07 -25.69
CA HIS A 466 9.79 19.28 -24.67
C HIS A 466 10.44 19.79 -23.37
N ILE A 467 9.67 20.50 -22.54
CA ILE A 467 10.09 21.10 -21.26
C ILE A 467 10.75 20.10 -20.29
N GLU A 468 10.53 18.80 -20.45
CA GLU A 468 11.09 17.74 -19.61
C GLU A 468 12.47 17.18 -20.08
N ASP A 469 12.97 17.62 -21.25
CA ASP A 469 14.22 17.13 -21.88
C ASP A 469 15.41 18.12 -21.77
N ARG A 470 15.35 19.11 -20.86
CA ARG A 470 16.53 19.94 -20.55
C ARG A 470 17.49 19.15 -19.65
N ASN A 471 18.52 18.56 -20.27
CA ASN A 471 19.80 18.33 -19.58
C ASN A 471 20.31 19.70 -19.09
N CYS A 472 20.07 20.00 -17.82
CA CYS A 472 20.70 21.14 -17.17
C CYS A 472 22.20 20.85 -17.04
N PHE A 473 23.00 21.62 -17.76
CA PHE A 473 24.37 21.89 -17.35
C PHE A 473 24.31 22.50 -15.96
N ILE A 474 24.78 21.75 -14.97
CA ILE A 474 25.00 22.22 -13.62
C ILE A 474 26.14 23.26 -13.70
N PRO A 475 25.94 24.53 -13.31
CA PRO A 475 27.05 25.32 -12.85
C PRO A 475 27.50 24.66 -11.56
N ASP A 476 28.68 24.05 -11.56
CA ASP A 476 29.38 23.58 -10.36
C ASP A 476 29.44 24.72 -9.35
N HIS A 477 28.47 24.81 -8.43
CA HIS A 477 28.52 25.51 -7.14
C HIS A 477 27.12 25.50 -6.49
N ILE A 478 26.73 24.38 -5.87
CA ILE A 478 26.09 24.31 -4.53
C ILE A 478 26.36 22.86 -4.07
N SER A 479 27.55 22.65 -3.53
CA SER A 479 27.87 21.45 -2.77
C SER A 479 27.38 21.65 -1.34
N GLY A 480 26.50 20.76 -0.87
CA GLY A 480 26.34 20.48 0.56
C GLY A 480 25.24 21.23 1.30
N THR A 481 23.97 20.94 1.00
CA THR A 481 22.94 21.05 2.05
C THR A 481 22.91 19.73 2.82
N ASN A 482 23.40 19.74 4.06
CA ASN A 482 23.23 18.61 4.98
C ASN A 482 21.73 18.38 5.21
N ILE A 483 21.30 17.12 5.32
CA ILE A 483 19.91 16.77 5.64
C ILE A 483 19.47 17.27 7.02
N THR A 484 20.45 17.57 7.89
CA THR A 484 20.22 17.99 9.26
C THR A 484 19.33 19.25 9.35
N GLY A 485 18.16 19.10 9.98
CA GLY A 485 17.20 20.18 10.20
C GLY A 485 16.51 20.69 8.93
N LEU A 486 16.54 19.92 7.84
CA LEU A 486 15.91 20.29 6.57
C LEU A 486 14.39 20.47 6.73
N SER A 487 13.75 19.73 7.64
CA SER A 487 12.31 19.87 7.93
C SER A 487 11.91 21.26 8.42
N CYS A 488 12.78 21.97 9.13
CA CYS A 488 12.48 23.33 9.63
C CYS A 488 12.94 24.44 8.69
N ARG A 489 13.74 24.11 7.67
CA ARG A 489 14.31 25.09 6.73
C ARG A 489 13.45 25.27 5.49
N THR A 490 12.62 24.29 5.15
CA THR A 490 11.79 24.30 3.94
C THR A 490 10.31 24.40 4.28
N ASN A 491 9.55 25.05 3.40
CA ASN A 491 8.08 25.08 3.49
C ASN A 491 7.44 23.78 2.95
N LYS A 492 8.24 22.83 2.46
CA LYS A 492 7.83 21.52 1.94
C LYS A 492 8.29 20.43 2.90
N THR A 493 7.65 20.35 4.06
CA THR A 493 7.97 19.34 5.08
C THR A 493 7.41 17.99 4.69
N LEU A 494 8.25 16.95 4.72
CA LEU A 494 7.85 15.57 4.45
C LEU A 494 7.34 14.90 5.72
N ASN A 495 6.19 14.24 5.64
CA ASN A 495 5.73 13.29 6.65
C ASN A 495 6.30 11.91 6.34
N LEU A 496 6.96 11.27 7.31
CA LEU A 496 7.61 9.97 7.11
C LEU A 496 6.73 8.83 7.61
N TYR A 497 6.44 7.88 6.72
CA TYR A 497 5.56 6.75 7.00
C TYR A 497 6.20 5.43 6.61
N LEU A 498 6.08 4.44 7.50
CA LEU A 498 6.51 3.07 7.27
C LEU A 498 5.32 2.18 6.99
N LEU A 499 5.47 1.30 6.01
CA LEU A 499 4.52 0.25 5.68
C LEU A 499 5.26 -1.08 5.62
N ASP A 500 4.66 -2.11 6.22
CA ASP A 500 5.19 -3.45 6.06
C ASP A 500 4.89 -3.95 4.65
N SER A 501 5.95 -4.22 3.90
CA SER A 501 5.85 -4.69 2.53
C SER A 501 5.34 -6.12 2.43
N ASN A 502 5.43 -6.93 3.48
CA ASN A 502 4.85 -8.27 3.49
C ASN A 502 3.31 -8.22 3.43
N LEU A 503 2.71 -7.18 4.00
CA LEU A 503 1.25 -7.01 4.09
C LEU A 503 0.69 -6.03 3.06
N PHE A 504 1.41 -4.95 2.75
CA PHE A 504 0.88 -3.80 2.01
C PHE A 504 1.56 -3.56 0.67
N TRP A 505 2.23 -4.57 0.09
CA TRP A 505 2.91 -4.47 -1.20
C TRP A 505 2.04 -3.93 -2.34
N ILE A 506 0.74 -4.25 -2.33
CA ILE A 506 -0.22 -3.77 -3.35
C ILE A 506 -0.24 -2.24 -3.48
N TYR A 507 0.07 -1.50 -2.41
CA TYR A 507 0.18 -0.05 -2.46
C TYR A 507 1.48 0.40 -3.13
N ALA A 508 2.59 -0.30 -2.87
CA ALA A 508 3.87 -0.05 -3.54
C ALA A 508 3.75 -0.30 -5.04
N GLU A 509 3.11 -1.41 -5.45
CA GLU A 509 2.88 -1.71 -6.87
C GLU A 509 2.09 -0.61 -7.59
N ARG A 510 1.06 -0.07 -6.94
CA ARG A 510 0.27 1.04 -7.49
C ARG A 510 1.02 2.37 -7.54
N LEU A 511 2.11 2.49 -6.80
CA LEU A 511 3.00 3.65 -6.82
C LEU A 511 4.20 3.43 -7.75
N GLY A 512 4.26 2.32 -8.49
CA GLY A 512 5.30 2.03 -9.47
C GLY A 512 6.27 0.91 -9.10
N ALA A 513 6.12 0.23 -7.95
CA ALA A 513 7.02 -0.87 -7.58
C ALA A 513 6.86 -2.09 -8.51
N SER A 514 7.98 -2.74 -8.85
CA SER A 514 7.97 -3.92 -9.72
C SER A 514 7.37 -5.15 -9.03
N ARG A 515 6.45 -5.84 -9.73
CA ARG A 515 5.77 -7.06 -9.25
C ARG A 515 6.69 -8.27 -9.07
N SER A 516 7.82 -8.32 -9.78
CA SER A 516 8.71 -9.49 -9.87
C SER A 516 9.91 -9.43 -8.92
N THR A 517 9.99 -8.44 -8.04
CA THR A 517 11.13 -8.27 -7.13
C THR A 517 11.09 -9.27 -5.98
N HIS A 518 12.20 -9.99 -5.78
CA HIS A 518 12.38 -10.86 -4.61
C HIS A 518 12.54 -10.06 -3.31
N LEU A 519 13.09 -8.84 -3.41
CA LEU A 519 13.25 -7.90 -2.30
C LEU A 519 12.11 -6.87 -2.35
N LYS A 520 11.19 -6.96 -1.38
CA LYS A 520 10.04 -6.06 -1.25
C LYS A 520 10.42 -4.77 -0.51
N GLU A 521 11.37 -4.03 -1.06
CA GLU A 521 11.82 -2.73 -0.54
C GLU A 521 11.47 -1.65 -1.56
N PHE A 522 10.83 -0.57 -1.12
CA PHE A 522 10.38 0.48 -2.01
C PHE A 522 10.17 1.80 -1.26
N ALA A 523 10.50 2.93 -1.87
CA ALA A 523 10.20 4.24 -1.30
C ALA A 523 9.65 5.18 -2.36
N ALA A 524 8.62 5.94 -2.00
CA ALA A 524 8.03 6.95 -2.87
C ALA A 524 7.61 8.18 -2.07
N ILE A 525 7.78 9.36 -2.66
CA ILE A 525 7.22 10.61 -2.12
C ILE A 525 5.93 10.90 -2.87
N VAL A 526 4.83 11.06 -2.14
CA VAL A 526 3.52 11.39 -2.70
C VAL A 526 3.14 12.80 -2.25
N ASP A 527 2.89 13.70 -3.20
CA ASP A 527 2.34 15.02 -2.95
C ASP A 527 0.93 15.11 -3.56
N LEU A 528 -0.07 15.00 -2.69
CA LEU A 528 -1.47 15.01 -3.10
C LEU A 528 -1.90 16.38 -3.63
N LYS A 529 -1.27 17.48 -3.20
CA LYS A 529 -1.66 18.83 -3.61
C LYS A 529 -1.24 19.11 -5.06
N GLU A 530 -0.07 18.62 -5.44
CA GLU A 530 0.49 18.77 -6.78
C GLU A 530 0.13 17.58 -7.69
N GLU A 531 -0.64 16.59 -7.19
CA GLU A 531 -1.04 15.37 -7.91
C GLU A 531 0.14 14.58 -8.52
N VAL A 532 1.30 14.62 -7.86
CA VAL A 532 2.51 13.93 -8.31
C VAL A 532 3.01 12.95 -7.27
N HIS A 533 3.64 11.89 -7.74
CA HIS A 533 4.46 11.04 -6.91
C HIS A 533 5.83 10.84 -7.56
N TYR A 534 6.84 10.71 -6.71
CA TYR A 534 8.23 10.47 -7.08
C TYR A 534 8.62 9.11 -6.54
N VAL A 535 9.31 8.32 -7.35
CA VAL A 535 9.76 6.97 -6.99
C VAL A 535 11.26 6.99 -6.80
N LEU A 536 11.75 6.40 -5.71
CA LEU A 536 13.17 6.14 -5.54
C LEU A 536 13.62 5.13 -6.60
N ASP A 537 14.71 5.42 -7.30
CA ASP A 537 15.25 4.55 -8.36
C ASP A 537 15.40 3.09 -7.88
N GLN A 538 14.69 2.17 -8.53
CA GLN A 538 14.64 0.76 -8.15
C GLN A 538 15.97 0.03 -8.40
N ASN A 539 16.87 0.61 -9.18
CA ASN A 539 18.22 0.07 -9.37
C ASN A 539 19.13 0.35 -8.15
N GLN A 540 18.71 1.23 -7.25
CA GLN A 540 19.44 1.58 -6.04
C GLN A 540 18.84 0.86 -4.85
N SER A 541 19.69 0.28 -4.00
CA SER A 541 19.25 -0.28 -2.73
C SER A 541 18.70 0.82 -1.82
N LEU A 542 17.62 0.52 -1.11
CA LEU A 542 17.08 1.40 -0.08
C LEU A 542 18.06 1.41 1.10
N VAL A 543 18.85 2.47 1.23
CA VAL A 543 19.90 2.66 2.23
C VAL A 543 19.80 4.10 2.73
N GLY A 544 20.32 4.38 3.93
CA GLY A 544 20.25 5.73 4.51
C GLY A 544 20.72 6.85 3.55
N SER A 545 21.80 6.63 2.79
CA SER A 545 22.35 7.63 1.87
C SER A 545 21.49 7.88 0.63
N THR A 546 20.88 6.83 0.06
CA THR A 546 19.99 6.96 -1.10
C THR A 546 18.70 7.67 -0.70
N LEU A 547 18.17 7.34 0.49
CA LEU A 547 17.02 8.01 1.08
C LEU A 547 17.30 9.50 1.38
N GLU A 548 18.48 9.80 1.94
CA GLU A 548 18.91 11.17 2.20
C GLU A 548 18.95 12.00 0.91
N ASN A 549 19.58 11.48 -0.14
CA ASN A 549 19.65 12.16 -1.44
C ASN A 549 18.26 12.37 -2.06
N PHE A 550 17.36 11.39 -1.92
CA PHE A 550 15.99 11.49 -2.39
C PHE A 550 15.21 12.60 -1.68
N ILE A 551 15.32 12.68 -0.35
CA ILE A 551 14.71 13.74 0.46
C ILE A 551 15.28 15.12 0.09
N LYS A 552 16.60 15.22 -0.09
CA LYS A 552 17.26 16.48 -0.48
C LYS A 552 16.76 16.96 -1.84
N ASN A 553 16.77 16.07 -2.83
CA ASN A 553 16.32 16.40 -4.19
C ASN A 553 14.87 16.88 -4.19
N PHE A 554 13.98 16.24 -3.44
CA PHE A 554 12.59 16.70 -3.31
C PHE A 554 12.47 18.09 -2.65
N SER A 555 13.30 18.37 -1.64
CA SER A 555 13.17 19.55 -0.78
C SER A 555 13.71 20.84 -1.40
N VAL A 556 14.45 20.76 -2.52
CA VAL A 556 14.93 21.93 -3.27
C VAL A 556 13.76 22.61 -3.99
N LEU A 557 13.82 23.94 -4.16
CA LEU A 557 12.75 24.73 -4.80
C LEU A 557 12.37 24.21 -6.19
N TYR A 558 13.39 23.89 -7.00
CA TYR A 558 13.24 23.19 -8.28
C TYR A 558 13.78 21.77 -8.11
N SER A 559 12.87 20.84 -7.77
CA SER A 559 13.23 19.44 -7.59
C SER A 559 13.75 18.85 -8.91
N PRO A 560 14.93 18.19 -8.93
CA PRO A 560 15.40 17.45 -10.09
C PRO A 560 14.66 16.11 -10.26
N LEU A 561 13.82 15.71 -9.30
CA LEU A 561 13.05 14.48 -9.39
C LEU A 561 11.96 14.64 -10.46
N LYS A 562 11.87 13.63 -11.35
CA LYS A 562 10.80 13.54 -12.32
C LYS A 562 9.60 12.84 -11.70
N ARG A 563 8.39 13.34 -11.99
CA ARG A 563 7.15 12.64 -11.63
C ARG A 563 7.21 11.22 -12.19
N HIS A 564 6.78 10.25 -11.40
CA HIS A 564 6.62 8.89 -11.89
C HIS A 564 5.24 8.76 -12.53
N LEU A 565 5.21 8.12 -13.71
CA LEU A 565 3.99 7.72 -14.37
C LEU A 565 3.96 6.20 -14.34
N VAL A 566 2.89 5.62 -13.79
CA VAL A 566 2.73 4.17 -13.75
C VAL A 566 2.57 3.67 -15.19
N ASP A 567 3.31 2.62 -15.52
CA ASP A 567 3.30 2.00 -16.85
C ASP A 567 3.09 0.49 -16.72
N GLU A 568 2.21 -0.07 -17.55
CA GLU A 568 2.08 -1.52 -17.66
C GLU A 568 3.11 -2.03 -18.69
N PRO A 569 3.95 -3.02 -18.36
CA PRO A 569 4.89 -3.59 -19.32
C PRO A 569 4.11 -4.14 -20.53
N SER A 570 4.47 -3.68 -21.72
CA SER A 570 3.77 -4.05 -22.94
C SER A 570 3.83 -5.56 -23.18
N VAL A 571 2.66 -6.19 -23.26
CA VAL A 571 2.52 -7.60 -23.63
C VAL A 571 2.62 -7.68 -25.15
N HIS A 572 3.80 -8.10 -25.63
CA HIS A 572 4.13 -8.54 -26.99
C HIS A 572 3.87 -7.54 -28.14
N PRO A 573 4.92 -6.95 -28.75
CA PRO A 573 4.81 -6.10 -29.94
C PRO A 573 4.44 -6.83 -31.25
N HIS A 574 4.07 -8.11 -31.19
CA HIS A 574 3.98 -9.00 -32.37
C HIS A 574 2.57 -9.44 -32.78
N GLU A 575 1.51 -9.03 -32.08
CA GLU A 575 0.14 -9.33 -32.52
C GLU A 575 -0.47 -8.11 -33.21
N GLN A 576 -0.74 -8.22 -34.52
CA GLN A 576 -1.46 -7.22 -35.30
C GLN A 576 -2.92 -7.15 -34.84
N HIS A 577 -3.16 -6.41 -33.77
CA HIS A 577 -4.50 -6.12 -33.28
C HIS A 577 -5.16 -5.06 -34.16
N VAL A 578 -6.45 -5.24 -34.44
CA VAL A 578 -7.30 -4.27 -35.16
C VAL A 578 -7.33 -2.91 -34.44
N ILE A 579 -7.20 -2.92 -33.11
CA ILE A 579 -7.05 -1.73 -32.27
C ILE A 579 -5.69 -1.85 -31.57
N THR A 580 -4.86 -0.81 -31.68
CA THR A 580 -3.53 -0.78 -31.06
C THR A 580 -3.65 -0.52 -29.56
N GLU A 581 -3.01 -1.35 -28.74
CA GLU A 581 -2.90 -1.11 -27.30
C GLU A 581 -1.77 -0.12 -27.02
N VAL A 582 -2.07 0.94 -26.27
CA VAL A 582 -1.11 1.98 -25.90
C VAL A 582 -0.90 1.93 -24.39
N THR A 583 0.37 2.00 -24.01
CA THR A 583 0.87 2.05 -22.63
C THR A 583 1.50 3.41 -22.39
N THR A 584 1.85 3.74 -21.15
CA THR A 584 2.54 5.00 -20.83
C THR A 584 3.86 5.12 -21.60
N GLY A 585 4.64 4.03 -21.67
CA GLY A 585 5.90 4.00 -22.40
C GLY A 585 5.74 4.13 -23.91
N THR A 586 4.71 3.51 -24.49
CA THR A 586 4.49 3.54 -25.96
C THR A 586 3.66 4.73 -26.44
N PHE A 587 3.10 5.53 -25.53
CA PHE A 587 2.23 6.66 -25.88
C PHE A 587 2.93 7.71 -26.76
N ARG A 588 4.17 8.11 -26.41
CA ARG A 588 4.92 9.11 -27.18
C ARG A 588 5.19 8.62 -28.60
N GLU A 589 5.61 7.37 -28.76
CA GLU A 589 5.93 6.78 -30.06
C GLU A 589 4.67 6.55 -30.91
N THR A 590 3.65 5.94 -30.32
CA THR A 590 2.44 5.49 -31.04
C THR A 590 1.47 6.63 -31.35
N VAL A 591 1.37 7.63 -30.47
CA VAL A 591 0.40 8.72 -30.58
C VAL A 591 1.03 9.99 -31.12
N PHE A 592 2.11 10.46 -30.48
CA PHE A 592 2.73 11.75 -30.76
C PHE A 592 3.70 11.73 -31.95
N LEU A 593 4.60 10.75 -32.01
CA LEU A 593 5.58 10.66 -33.11
C LEU A 593 5.03 9.98 -34.36
N SER A 594 3.82 9.40 -34.28
CA SER A 594 3.18 8.71 -35.40
C SER A 594 2.80 9.66 -36.54
N GLU A 595 3.22 9.29 -37.75
CA GLU A 595 2.83 9.94 -39.01
C GLU A 595 1.38 9.62 -39.45
N LYS A 596 0.55 9.08 -38.56
CA LYS A 596 -0.86 8.77 -38.83
C LYS A 596 -1.78 9.66 -38.00
N ASN A 597 -3.04 9.74 -38.43
CA ASN A 597 -4.11 10.29 -37.60
C ASN A 597 -4.45 9.26 -36.52
N VAL A 598 -4.34 9.61 -35.25
CA VAL A 598 -4.52 8.66 -34.15
C VAL A 598 -5.82 8.99 -33.41
N LEU A 599 -6.72 8.01 -33.32
CA LEU A 599 -7.88 8.08 -32.45
C LEU A 599 -7.60 7.25 -31.21
N LEU A 600 -7.41 7.90 -30.06
CA LEU A 600 -7.10 7.26 -28.79
C LEU A 600 -8.35 7.15 -27.91
N ILE A 601 -8.63 5.94 -27.44
CA ILE A 601 -9.78 5.62 -26.60
C ILE A 601 -9.31 5.28 -25.18
N TYR A 602 -9.78 6.05 -24.22
CA TYR A 602 -9.50 5.84 -22.81
C TYR A 602 -10.55 4.89 -22.25
N TYR A 603 -10.13 3.78 -21.67
CA TYR A 603 -11.03 2.78 -21.12
C TYR A 603 -10.54 2.22 -19.78
N ALA A 604 -11.41 1.44 -19.14
CA ALA A 604 -11.10 0.65 -17.95
C ALA A 604 -11.82 -0.71 -18.02
N GLN A 605 -11.26 -1.75 -17.42
CA GLN A 605 -11.84 -3.09 -17.45
C GLN A 605 -13.22 -3.19 -16.78
N TRP A 606 -13.46 -2.37 -15.75
CA TRP A 606 -14.74 -2.32 -15.02
C TRP A 606 -15.78 -1.38 -15.65
N CYS A 607 -15.43 -0.68 -16.73
CA CYS A 607 -16.32 0.29 -17.38
C CYS A 607 -17.30 -0.40 -18.34
N GLY A 608 -18.56 -0.56 -17.91
CA GLY A 608 -19.62 -1.16 -18.74
C GLY A 608 -19.87 -0.43 -20.06
N PHE A 609 -19.84 0.91 -20.05
CA PHE A 609 -19.97 1.73 -21.27
C PHE A 609 -18.86 1.46 -22.28
N CYS A 610 -17.62 1.33 -21.79
CA CYS A 610 -16.45 1.04 -22.60
C CYS A 610 -16.59 -0.34 -23.28
N ALA A 611 -17.04 -1.35 -22.52
CA ALA A 611 -17.33 -2.68 -23.07
C ALA A 611 -18.45 -2.64 -24.12
N SER A 612 -19.54 -1.91 -23.86
CA SER A 612 -20.66 -1.78 -24.80
C SER A 612 -20.25 -1.10 -26.11
N LEU A 613 -19.36 -0.09 -26.07
CA LEU A 613 -18.91 0.65 -27.25
C LEU A 613 -17.78 -0.03 -28.02
N ASN A 614 -17.16 -1.07 -27.46
CA ASN A 614 -16.00 -1.74 -28.06
C ASN A 614 -16.26 -2.22 -29.51
N HIS A 615 -17.47 -2.75 -29.78
CA HIS A 615 -17.84 -3.20 -31.12
C HIS A 615 -17.84 -2.05 -32.16
N ILE A 616 -18.19 -0.83 -31.75
CA ILE A 616 -18.21 0.36 -32.61
C ILE A 616 -16.78 0.76 -32.97
N PHE A 617 -15.86 0.72 -32.01
CA PHE A 617 -14.45 1.03 -32.26
C PHE A 617 -13.78 -0.01 -33.17
N ILE A 618 -14.12 -1.30 -33.01
CA ILE A 618 -13.64 -2.36 -33.91
C ILE A 618 -14.17 -2.14 -35.33
N GLN A 619 -15.46 -1.81 -35.49
CA GLN A 619 -16.03 -1.49 -36.80
C GLN A 619 -15.37 -0.26 -37.43
N LEU A 620 -15.16 0.79 -36.64
CA LEU A 620 -14.49 2.01 -37.10
C LEU A 620 -13.04 1.74 -37.55
N ALA A 621 -12.28 0.97 -36.76
CA ALA A 621 -10.91 0.59 -37.08
C ALA A 621 -10.81 -0.21 -38.39
N ARG A 622 -11.81 -1.04 -38.70
CA ARG A 622 -11.89 -1.77 -39.98
C ARG A 622 -12.26 -0.89 -41.17
N LEU A 623 -12.98 0.21 -40.93
CA LEU A 623 -13.42 1.13 -41.99
C LEU A 623 -12.37 2.19 -42.34
N LEU A 624 -11.53 2.58 -41.39
CA LEU A 624 -10.49 3.57 -41.60
C LEU A 624 -9.27 2.97 -42.32
N PRO A 625 -8.68 3.67 -43.31
CA PRO A 625 -7.47 3.19 -43.98
C PRO A 625 -6.30 3.03 -42.99
N PRO A 626 -5.71 1.83 -42.84
CA PRO A 626 -4.66 1.57 -41.86
C PRO A 626 -3.37 2.35 -42.15
N ASP A 627 -3.18 2.81 -43.39
CA ASP A 627 -2.02 3.62 -43.79
C ASP A 627 -2.07 5.04 -43.22
N ASN A 628 -3.27 5.62 -43.08
CA ASN A 628 -3.45 7.02 -42.67
C ASN A 628 -4.03 7.18 -41.26
N PHE A 629 -4.61 6.12 -40.69
CA PHE A 629 -5.28 6.14 -39.41
C PHE A 629 -4.78 5.02 -38.49
N THR A 630 -4.76 5.32 -37.19
CA THR A 630 -4.53 4.35 -36.13
C THR A 630 -5.63 4.52 -35.09
N VAL A 631 -6.40 3.45 -34.86
CA VAL A 631 -7.33 3.41 -33.74
C VAL A 631 -6.62 2.71 -32.60
N ALA A 632 -6.42 3.44 -31.51
CA ALA A 632 -5.69 3.01 -30.35
C ALA A 632 -6.56 3.09 -29.10
N ARG A 633 -6.23 2.30 -28.08
CA ARG A 633 -6.86 2.40 -26.77
C ARG A 633 -5.82 2.29 -25.66
N ILE A 634 -6.14 2.86 -24.50
CA ILE A 634 -5.31 2.84 -23.30
C ILE A 634 -6.16 2.55 -22.07
N ASP A 635 -5.70 1.59 -21.26
CA ASP A 635 -6.29 1.29 -19.96
C ASP A 635 -5.76 2.28 -18.90
N VAL A 636 -6.58 3.26 -18.55
CA VAL A 636 -6.22 4.32 -17.59
C VAL A 636 -6.12 3.83 -16.16
N THR A 637 -6.51 2.58 -15.88
CA THR A 637 -6.41 2.00 -14.53
C THR A 637 -5.02 1.46 -14.24
N ARG A 638 -4.20 1.30 -15.29
CA ARG A 638 -2.87 0.69 -15.24
C ARG A 638 -1.77 1.58 -15.83
N ASN A 639 -2.15 2.66 -16.51
CA ASN A 639 -1.23 3.55 -17.21
C ASN A 639 -1.57 5.01 -16.88
N ASP A 640 -0.57 5.76 -16.41
CA ASP A 640 -0.66 7.20 -16.22
C ASP A 640 -0.10 7.94 -17.43
N LEU A 641 -0.86 8.89 -17.97
CA LEU A 641 -0.38 9.77 -19.02
C LEU A 641 0.09 11.12 -18.45
N PRO A 642 0.81 11.94 -19.23
CA PRO A 642 1.04 13.34 -18.89
C PRO A 642 -0.27 14.05 -18.52
N TRP A 643 -0.20 15.05 -17.65
CA TRP A 643 -1.39 15.60 -16.97
C TRP A 643 -2.36 16.23 -17.97
N GLU A 644 -1.83 16.72 -19.09
CA GLU A 644 -2.54 17.29 -20.23
C GLU A 644 -3.49 16.29 -20.91
N PHE A 645 -3.21 14.99 -20.76
CA PHE A 645 -3.94 13.88 -21.38
C PHE A 645 -4.65 13.00 -20.36
N MET A 646 -4.65 13.37 -19.08
CA MET A 646 -5.43 12.68 -18.06
C MET A 646 -6.93 12.99 -18.23
N THR A 647 -7.78 12.01 -17.93
CA THR A 647 -9.23 12.12 -18.05
C THR A 647 -9.93 11.72 -16.76
N ASP A 648 -10.96 12.47 -16.39
CA ASP A 648 -11.81 12.23 -15.22
C ASP A 648 -12.99 11.30 -15.52
N ARG A 649 -13.35 11.14 -16.80
CA ARG A 649 -14.50 10.33 -17.27
C ARG A 649 -14.10 9.27 -18.28
N LEU A 650 -14.85 8.16 -18.27
CA LEU A 650 -14.68 7.03 -19.18
C LEU A 650 -16.00 6.61 -19.84
N PRO A 651 -15.97 6.20 -21.12
CA PRO A 651 -14.83 6.32 -22.03
C PRO A 651 -14.62 7.76 -22.48
N THR A 652 -13.37 8.14 -22.70
CA THR A 652 -13.00 9.41 -23.35
C THR A 652 -12.30 9.11 -24.67
N ILE A 653 -12.59 9.91 -25.70
CA ILE A 653 -12.04 9.71 -27.05
C ILE A 653 -11.31 10.99 -27.43
N LEU A 654 -10.03 10.86 -27.77
CA LEU A 654 -9.17 11.95 -28.23
C LEU A 654 -8.67 11.66 -29.65
N PHE A 655 -8.68 12.68 -30.51
CA PHE A 655 -8.19 12.57 -31.87
C PHE A 655 -6.95 13.45 -32.07
N PHE A 656 -5.88 12.84 -32.56
CA PHE A 656 -4.58 13.44 -32.81
C PHE A 656 -4.33 13.48 -34.32
N PRO A 657 -4.51 14.64 -34.98
CA PRO A 657 -4.33 14.73 -36.43
C PRO A 657 -2.85 14.57 -36.81
N HIS A 658 -2.59 13.97 -37.97
CA HIS A 658 -1.24 13.62 -38.44
C HIS A 658 -0.24 14.79 -38.36
N GLN A 659 -0.60 15.96 -38.90
CA GLN A 659 0.32 17.09 -39.06
C GLN A 659 0.38 18.04 -37.87
N ARG A 660 -0.52 17.91 -36.89
CA ARG A 660 -0.70 18.86 -35.78
C ARG A 660 -1.15 18.17 -34.50
N LYS A 661 -0.28 17.36 -33.92
CA LYS A 661 -0.60 16.57 -32.72
C LYS A 661 -0.98 17.46 -31.53
N GLU A 662 -0.42 18.67 -31.47
CA GLU A 662 -0.75 19.72 -30.52
C GLU A 662 -2.19 20.24 -30.64
N GLN A 663 -2.85 20.04 -31.78
CA GLN A 663 -4.27 20.38 -32.00
C GLN A 663 -5.18 19.17 -31.74
N SER A 664 -4.81 18.30 -30.80
CA SER A 664 -5.64 17.14 -30.44
C SER A 664 -7.01 17.59 -29.93
N VAL A 665 -8.08 16.92 -30.37
CA VAL A 665 -9.45 17.31 -30.05
C VAL A 665 -10.17 16.18 -29.32
N LYS A 666 -10.83 16.51 -28.20
CA LYS A 666 -11.69 15.59 -27.46
C LYS A 666 -13.03 15.45 -28.18
N PHE A 667 -13.54 14.22 -28.29
CA PHE A 667 -14.87 13.98 -28.82
C PHE A 667 -15.92 14.63 -27.89
N PRO A 668 -16.87 15.41 -28.43
CA PRO A 668 -17.87 16.10 -27.61
C PRO A 668 -18.75 15.16 -26.79
N GLU A 669 -18.97 15.49 -25.51
CA GLU A 669 -19.72 14.64 -24.58
C GLU A 669 -21.23 14.63 -24.86
N ASP A 670 -21.76 15.70 -25.47
CA ASP A 670 -23.19 15.83 -25.80
C ASP A 670 -23.63 14.90 -26.95
N PHE A 671 -22.68 14.31 -27.68
CA PHE A 671 -22.95 13.48 -28.84
C PHE A 671 -22.90 12.00 -28.49
N SER A 672 -23.85 11.24 -29.03
CA SER A 672 -23.82 9.78 -28.88
C SER A 672 -22.64 9.18 -29.64
N VAL A 673 -21.91 8.30 -28.96
CA VAL A 673 -20.79 7.55 -29.54
C VAL A 673 -21.36 6.47 -30.46
N ASN A 674 -21.49 6.80 -31.74
CA ASN A 674 -21.90 5.89 -32.80
C ASN A 674 -21.02 6.08 -34.03
N LEU A 675 -21.04 5.10 -34.93
CA LEU A 675 -20.16 5.07 -36.09
C LEU A 675 -20.31 6.33 -36.98
N PRO A 676 -21.53 6.80 -37.34
CA PRO A 676 -21.70 8.02 -38.13
C PRO A 676 -21.10 9.28 -37.46
N ASN A 677 -21.33 9.45 -36.16
CA ASN A 677 -20.83 10.62 -35.42
C ASN A 677 -19.31 10.62 -35.31
N LEU A 678 -18.72 9.44 -35.06
CA LEU A 678 -17.26 9.28 -35.00
C LEU A 678 -16.60 9.55 -36.36
N LEU A 679 -17.16 9.02 -37.45
CA LEU A 679 -16.66 9.30 -38.80
C LEU A 679 -16.76 10.79 -39.14
N LYS A 680 -17.90 11.43 -38.85
CA LYS A 680 -18.07 12.87 -39.07
C LYS A 680 -17.07 13.69 -38.27
N PHE A 681 -16.82 13.30 -37.02
CA PHE A 681 -15.83 13.93 -36.15
C PHE A 681 -14.40 13.80 -36.71
N ILE A 682 -14.00 12.59 -37.12
CA ILE A 682 -12.67 12.33 -37.68
C ILE A 682 -12.47 13.09 -38.99
N LEU A 683 -13.44 13.05 -39.91
CA LEU A 683 -13.36 13.75 -41.19
C LEU A 683 -13.22 15.27 -41.02
N ARG A 684 -13.95 15.85 -40.07
CA ARG A 684 -13.89 17.28 -39.75
C ARG A 684 -12.51 17.73 -39.25
N HIS A 685 -11.81 16.88 -38.51
CA HIS A 685 -10.54 17.25 -37.86
C HIS A 685 -9.30 16.68 -38.57
N SER A 686 -9.48 15.76 -39.52
CA SER A 686 -8.39 15.19 -40.35
C SER A 686 -8.01 16.07 -41.54
N SER A 687 -8.83 17.07 -41.89
CA SER A 687 -8.69 17.85 -43.14
C SER A 687 -8.40 19.35 -42.91
N LEU A 688 -7.18 19.75 -43.25
CA LEU A 688 -6.87 21.06 -43.81
C LEU A 688 -5.98 20.85 -45.04
N SER A 689 -6.57 20.45 -46.17
CA SER A 689 -5.94 20.65 -47.48
C SER A 689 -6.97 20.72 -48.62
N SER A 690 -6.92 21.84 -49.35
CA SER A 690 -7.50 22.12 -50.67
C SER A 690 -9.00 22.45 -50.74
N SER A 691 -9.32 23.73 -50.51
CA SER A 691 -10.42 24.39 -51.20
C SER A 691 -10.07 24.56 -52.69
N ALA A 692 -10.61 23.69 -53.54
CA ALA A 692 -10.86 24.02 -54.94
C ALA A 692 -12.36 23.79 -55.19
N PRO A 693 -13.11 24.74 -55.76
CA PRO A 693 -14.53 24.54 -56.03
C PRO A 693 -14.70 23.49 -57.14
N CYS A 694 -15.42 22.41 -56.85
CA CYS A 694 -15.73 21.36 -57.83
C CYS A 694 -16.50 21.92 -59.04
N THR A 695 -15.99 21.68 -60.25
CA THR A 695 -16.68 21.90 -61.52
C THR A 695 -17.58 20.71 -61.90
N LYS A 696 -18.51 20.94 -62.83
CA LYS A 696 -19.60 20.03 -63.25
C LYS A 696 -19.18 18.61 -63.68
N GLU A 697 -17.90 18.34 -63.90
CA GLU A 697 -17.36 17.01 -64.20
C GLU A 697 -17.25 16.10 -62.96
N CYS A 698 -17.19 16.68 -61.75
CA CYS A 698 -17.19 15.90 -60.50
C CYS A 698 -18.58 15.28 -60.25
N LEU A 699 -19.66 16.03 -60.54
CA LEU A 699 -21.04 15.56 -60.35
C LEU A 699 -21.35 14.31 -61.20
N HIS A 700 -20.72 14.16 -62.37
CA HIS A 700 -20.95 13.03 -63.26
C HIS A 700 -20.09 11.80 -62.93
N LYS A 701 -18.85 12.00 -62.45
CA LYS A 701 -18.01 10.90 -61.93
C LYS A 701 -18.54 10.36 -60.61
N GLU A 702 -19.10 11.22 -59.77
CA GLU A 702 -19.66 10.84 -58.47
C GLU A 702 -20.97 10.07 -58.63
N THR A 703 -21.83 10.39 -59.62
CA THR A 703 -23.01 9.56 -59.93
C THR A 703 -22.65 8.19 -60.50
N VAL A 704 -21.60 8.09 -61.33
CA VAL A 704 -21.14 6.80 -61.87
C VAL A 704 -20.45 5.95 -60.78
N LEU A 705 -19.68 6.57 -59.89
CA LEU A 705 -19.06 5.89 -58.75
C LEU A 705 -20.10 5.50 -57.68
N GLN A 706 -21.14 6.32 -57.47
CA GLN A 706 -22.28 6.01 -56.60
C GLN A 706 -23.12 4.88 -57.17
N GLN A 707 -23.38 4.84 -58.48
CA GLN A 707 -24.09 3.72 -59.09
C GLN A 707 -23.30 2.41 -58.96
N GLY A 708 -21.97 2.48 -59.11
CA GLY A 708 -21.05 1.36 -58.86
C GLY A 708 -21.09 0.89 -57.40
N HIS A 709 -21.01 1.82 -56.44
CA HIS A 709 -21.10 1.51 -55.01
C HIS A 709 -22.46 0.95 -54.63
N ILE A 710 -23.56 1.49 -55.13
CA ILE A 710 -24.92 1.00 -54.88
C ILE A 710 -25.04 -0.44 -55.39
N SER A 711 -24.57 -0.73 -56.60
CA SER A 711 -24.60 -2.10 -57.15
C SER A 711 -23.67 -3.09 -56.42
N HIS A 712 -22.61 -2.59 -55.76
CA HIS A 712 -21.73 -3.40 -54.91
C HIS A 712 -22.39 -3.68 -53.56
N LEU A 713 -22.94 -2.64 -52.92
CA LEU A 713 -23.70 -2.75 -51.68
C LEU A 713 -24.93 -3.65 -51.84
N GLU A 714 -25.64 -3.58 -52.96
CA GLU A 714 -26.77 -4.48 -53.24
C GLU A 714 -26.32 -5.95 -53.30
N ARG A 715 -25.16 -6.23 -53.92
CA ARG A 715 -24.56 -7.58 -53.94
C ARG A 715 -24.11 -8.04 -52.56
N GLU A 716 -23.50 -7.16 -51.77
CA GLU A 716 -23.12 -7.48 -50.39
C GLU A 716 -24.35 -7.69 -49.50
N ILE A 717 -25.39 -6.87 -49.62
CA ILE A 717 -26.65 -7.05 -48.89
C ILE A 717 -27.30 -8.38 -49.27
N GLN A 718 -27.25 -8.77 -50.54
CA GLN A 718 -27.79 -10.04 -50.99
C GLN A 718 -26.97 -11.23 -50.47
N LYS A 719 -25.64 -11.10 -50.41
CA LYS A 719 -24.75 -12.08 -49.77
C LYS A 719 -25.01 -12.19 -48.25
N LEU A 720 -25.14 -11.05 -47.56
CA LEU A 720 -25.45 -10.98 -46.13
C LEU A 720 -26.82 -11.59 -45.84
N ARG A 721 -27.83 -11.38 -46.69
CA ARG A 721 -29.14 -12.03 -46.54
C ARG A 721 -29.04 -13.55 -46.64
N LEU A 722 -28.20 -14.07 -47.55
CA LEU A 722 -27.95 -15.50 -47.65
C LEU A 722 -27.21 -16.04 -46.42
N GLU A 723 -26.18 -15.33 -45.94
CA GLU A 723 -25.47 -15.70 -44.71
C GLU A 723 -26.40 -15.67 -43.49
N ILE A 724 -27.26 -14.65 -43.35
CA ILE A 724 -28.26 -14.55 -42.28
C ILE A 724 -29.25 -15.72 -42.36
N SER A 725 -29.67 -16.13 -43.56
CA SER A 725 -30.56 -17.30 -43.71
C SER A 725 -29.88 -18.61 -43.30
N ALA A 726 -28.60 -18.77 -43.64
CA ALA A 726 -27.80 -19.92 -43.19
C ALA A 726 -27.58 -19.90 -41.68
N LEU A 727 -27.41 -18.71 -41.08
CA LEU A 727 -27.26 -18.54 -39.64
C LEU A 727 -28.54 -18.87 -38.87
N HIS A 728 -29.71 -18.49 -39.39
CA HIS A 728 -30.99 -18.90 -38.80
C HIS A 728 -31.16 -20.41 -38.84
N GLN A 729 -30.81 -21.05 -39.97
CA GLN A 729 -30.89 -22.49 -40.09
C GLN A 729 -29.92 -23.21 -39.13
N ALA A 730 -28.72 -22.66 -38.94
CA ALA A 730 -27.76 -23.15 -37.94
C ALA A 730 -28.24 -22.92 -36.50
N HIS A 731 -28.93 -21.81 -36.24
CA HIS A 731 -29.54 -21.51 -34.94
C HIS A 731 -30.62 -22.53 -34.58
N ASP A 732 -31.52 -22.84 -35.52
CA ASP A 732 -32.58 -23.85 -35.31
C ASP A 732 -31.98 -25.25 -35.06
N GLN A 733 -30.89 -25.60 -35.77
CA GLN A 733 -30.17 -26.85 -35.53
C GLN A 733 -29.50 -26.89 -34.16
N LEU A 734 -28.88 -25.79 -33.73
CA LEU A 734 -28.27 -25.69 -32.41
C LEU A 734 -29.33 -25.75 -31.32
N GLU A 735 -30.48 -25.10 -31.48
CA GLU A 735 -31.58 -25.14 -30.52
C GLU A 735 -32.14 -26.56 -30.38
N ALA A 736 -32.25 -27.30 -31.48
CA ALA A 736 -32.60 -28.72 -31.45
C ALA A 736 -31.56 -29.55 -30.67
N GLN A 737 -30.27 -29.37 -30.93
CA GLN A 737 -29.19 -30.05 -30.20
C GLN A 737 -29.19 -29.69 -28.70
N LEU A 738 -29.44 -28.42 -28.36
CA LEU A 738 -29.52 -27.96 -26.97
C LEU A 738 -30.71 -28.57 -26.25
N SER A 739 -31.84 -28.75 -26.94
CA SER A 739 -33.02 -29.44 -26.40
C SER A 739 -32.75 -30.94 -26.13
N GLU A 740 -31.89 -31.57 -26.93
CA GLU A 740 -31.47 -32.96 -26.77
C GLU A 740 -30.47 -33.09 -25.62
N ALA A 741 -29.46 -32.23 -25.58
CA ALA A 741 -28.48 -32.18 -24.49
C ALA A 741 -29.15 -31.92 -23.13
N ARG A 742 -30.16 -31.04 -23.05
CA ARG A 742 -30.94 -30.83 -21.81
C ARG A 742 -31.71 -32.08 -21.38
N ARG A 743 -32.23 -32.87 -22.33
CA ARG A 743 -32.91 -34.14 -22.03
C ARG A 743 -31.91 -35.18 -21.51
N GLU A 744 -30.71 -35.24 -22.09
CA GLU A 744 -29.63 -36.09 -21.59
C GLU A 744 -29.14 -35.68 -20.20
N GLU A 745 -29.00 -34.38 -19.94
CA GLU A 745 -28.61 -33.85 -18.63
C GLU A 745 -29.60 -34.28 -17.55
N HIS A 746 -30.91 -34.14 -17.80
CA HIS A 746 -31.94 -34.61 -16.88
C HIS A 746 -31.87 -36.13 -16.66
N ARG A 747 -31.60 -36.91 -17.71
CA ARG A 747 -31.41 -38.36 -17.60
C ARG A 747 -30.19 -38.71 -16.73
N LEU A 748 -29.08 -38.02 -16.94
CA LEU A 748 -27.84 -38.21 -16.16
C LEU A 748 -28.02 -37.78 -14.70
N GLN A 749 -28.76 -36.71 -14.42
CA GLN A 749 -29.09 -36.30 -13.05
C GLN A 749 -29.91 -37.37 -12.30
N GLN A 750 -30.88 -38.00 -12.97
CA GLN A 750 -31.64 -39.10 -12.38
C GLN A 750 -30.76 -40.33 -12.10
N GLN A 751 -29.84 -40.65 -13.02
CA GLN A 751 -28.86 -41.73 -12.80
C GLN A 751 -27.92 -41.41 -11.65
N LYS A 752 -27.41 -40.19 -11.56
CA LYS A 752 -26.58 -39.71 -10.45
C LYS A 752 -27.29 -39.87 -9.11
N HIS A 753 -28.54 -39.44 -9.01
CA HIS A 753 -29.30 -39.57 -7.76
C HIS A 753 -29.48 -41.04 -7.35
N THR A 754 -29.68 -41.92 -8.34
CA THR A 754 -29.77 -43.37 -8.12
C THR A 754 -28.44 -43.95 -7.60
N LEU A 755 -27.33 -43.57 -8.22
CA LEU A 755 -25.98 -43.96 -7.81
C LEU A 755 -25.63 -43.45 -6.41
N GLU A 756 -25.96 -42.20 -6.07
CA GLU A 756 -25.75 -41.64 -4.74
C GLU A 756 -26.52 -42.42 -3.66
N LYS A 757 -27.75 -42.86 -3.97
CA LYS A 757 -28.55 -43.69 -3.05
C LYS A 757 -27.90 -45.06 -2.85
N GLN A 758 -27.38 -45.68 -3.91
CA GLN A 758 -26.63 -46.94 -3.82
C GLN A 758 -25.33 -46.77 -3.02
N HIS A 759 -24.59 -45.68 -3.25
CA HIS A 759 -23.35 -45.38 -2.53
C HIS A 759 -23.59 -45.22 -1.03
N LYS A 760 -24.65 -44.49 -0.63
CA LYS A 760 -25.03 -44.37 0.79
C LYS A 760 -25.37 -45.73 1.41
N SER A 761 -26.05 -46.60 0.67
CA SER A 761 -26.35 -47.97 1.15
C SER A 761 -25.09 -48.80 1.33
N LEU A 762 -24.14 -48.71 0.38
CA LEU A 762 -22.85 -49.39 0.45
C LEU A 762 -21.99 -48.86 1.61
N GLN A 763 -21.99 -47.55 1.85
CA GLN A 763 -21.28 -46.94 2.95
C GLN A 763 -21.83 -47.42 4.30
N LEU A 764 -23.15 -47.51 4.45
CA LEU A 764 -23.79 -48.07 5.64
C LEU A 764 -23.38 -49.54 5.86
N HIS A 765 -23.34 -50.34 4.80
CA HIS A 765 -22.86 -51.73 4.88
C HIS A 765 -21.39 -51.81 5.28
N SER A 766 -20.53 -50.94 4.74
CA SER A 766 -19.12 -50.86 5.08
C SER A 766 -18.91 -50.52 6.57
N GLU A 767 -19.62 -49.51 7.08
CA GLU A 767 -19.57 -49.13 8.50
C GLU A 767 -20.03 -50.28 9.41
N GLN A 768 -21.09 -50.99 9.01
CA GLN A 768 -21.56 -52.16 9.75
C GLN A 768 -20.53 -53.31 9.73
N LEU A 769 -19.86 -53.52 8.60
CA LEU A 769 -18.79 -54.50 8.46
C LEU A 769 -17.60 -54.15 9.36
N GLN A 770 -17.19 -52.88 9.36
CA GLN A 770 -16.09 -52.38 10.19
C GLN A 770 -16.39 -52.53 11.68
N ALA A 771 -17.60 -52.16 12.12
CA ALA A 771 -18.02 -52.35 13.51
C ALA A 771 -18.01 -53.83 13.92
N THR A 772 -18.38 -54.73 12.99
CA THR A 772 -18.34 -56.18 13.22
C THR A 772 -16.90 -56.68 13.30
N TYR A 773 -16.02 -56.18 12.44
CA TYR A 773 -14.59 -56.49 12.46
C TYR A 773 -13.95 -56.04 13.77
N ASP A 774 -14.18 -54.80 14.22
CA ASP A 774 -13.62 -54.27 15.47
C ASP A 774 -14.13 -55.04 16.70
N ARG A 775 -15.40 -55.47 16.68
CA ARG A 775 -15.94 -56.36 17.70
C ARG A 775 -15.21 -57.71 17.72
N LYS A 776 -15.03 -58.34 16.56
CA LYS A 776 -14.34 -59.63 16.47
C LYS A 776 -12.86 -59.53 16.87
N ASN A 777 -12.22 -58.42 16.53
CA ASN A 777 -10.83 -58.18 16.89
C ASN A 777 -10.66 -58.01 18.41
N ARG A 778 -11.61 -57.34 19.08
CA ARG A 778 -11.64 -57.29 20.55
C ARG A 778 -11.86 -58.66 21.19
N GLU A 779 -12.80 -59.45 20.66
CA GLU A 779 -13.03 -60.84 21.14
C GLU A 779 -11.76 -61.70 20.98
N LEU A 780 -11.01 -61.52 19.88
CA LEU A 780 -9.73 -62.20 19.65
C LEU A 780 -8.64 -61.76 20.63
N LEU A 781 -8.52 -60.45 20.89
CA LEU A 781 -7.54 -59.93 21.84
C LEU A 781 -7.82 -60.40 23.28
N GLU A 782 -9.09 -60.41 23.70
CA GLU A 782 -9.49 -60.95 25.01
C GLU A 782 -9.20 -62.46 25.12
N MET A 783 -9.41 -63.21 24.03
CA MET A 783 -9.07 -64.64 23.99
C MET A 783 -7.56 -64.85 24.07
N ALA A 784 -6.77 -64.03 23.36
CA ALA A 784 -5.31 -64.08 23.40
C ALA A 784 -4.77 -63.76 24.81
N GLU A 785 -5.34 -62.76 25.49
CA GLU A 785 -4.97 -62.43 26.88
C GLU A 785 -5.28 -63.58 27.84
N LYS A 786 -6.46 -64.21 27.70
CA LYS A 786 -6.80 -65.41 28.51
C LYS A 786 -5.86 -66.57 28.23
N LEU A 787 -5.46 -66.79 26.99
CA LEU A 787 -4.50 -67.83 26.63
C LEU A 787 -3.12 -67.52 27.23
N GLN A 788 -2.69 -66.26 27.23
CA GLN A 788 -1.46 -65.83 27.88
C GLN A 788 -1.51 -66.07 29.39
N GLN A 789 -2.60 -65.68 30.06
CA GLN A 789 -2.78 -65.94 31.50
C GLN A 789 -2.76 -67.43 31.83
N LEU A 790 -3.34 -68.28 30.97
CA LEU A 790 -3.28 -69.74 31.12
C LEU A 790 -1.85 -70.28 30.91
N ALA A 791 -1.09 -69.72 29.96
CA ALA A 791 0.30 -70.07 29.73
C ALA A 791 1.17 -69.68 30.94
N ASP A 792 1.01 -68.47 31.47
CA ASP A 792 1.75 -67.98 32.63
C ASP A 792 1.39 -68.77 33.90
N ALA A 793 0.12 -69.13 34.08
CA ALA A 793 -0.32 -70.01 35.17
C ALA A 793 0.27 -71.42 35.05
N SER A 794 0.33 -71.96 33.83
CA SER A 794 1.00 -73.24 33.54
C SER A 794 2.50 -73.18 33.86
N GLU A 795 3.19 -72.10 33.48
CA GLU A 795 4.61 -71.91 33.77
C GLU A 795 4.87 -71.78 35.29
N ASN A 796 4.02 -71.05 36.01
CA ASN A 796 4.09 -70.96 37.47
C ASN A 796 3.85 -72.32 38.14
N LEU A 797 2.86 -73.08 37.68
CA LEU A 797 2.65 -74.45 38.15
C LEU A 797 3.84 -75.35 37.83
N LEU A 798 4.51 -75.18 36.68
CA LEU A 798 5.74 -75.87 36.34
C LEU A 798 6.89 -75.47 37.27
N LYS A 799 7.02 -74.19 37.62
CA LYS A 799 7.99 -73.69 38.60
C LYS A 799 7.72 -74.24 40.00
N GLU A 800 6.45 -74.30 40.42
CA GLU A 800 6.07 -74.94 41.69
C GLU A 800 6.33 -76.44 41.67
N ASN A 801 6.02 -77.13 40.57
CA ASN A 801 6.28 -78.56 40.43
C ASN A 801 7.78 -78.87 40.41
N THR A 802 8.60 -78.03 39.75
CA THR A 802 10.07 -78.15 39.78
C THR A 802 10.63 -77.85 41.18
N LEU A 803 10.11 -76.85 41.88
CA LEU A 803 10.47 -76.56 43.27
C LEU A 803 10.08 -77.70 44.20
N LEU A 804 8.89 -78.29 44.03
CA LEU A 804 8.44 -79.48 44.73
C LEU A 804 9.32 -80.67 44.40
N ARG A 805 9.72 -80.87 43.14
CA ARG A 805 10.70 -81.91 42.75
C ARG A 805 12.06 -81.68 43.38
N ILE A 806 12.54 -80.45 43.49
CA ILE A 806 13.80 -80.12 44.19
C ILE A 806 13.66 -80.37 45.69
N LEU A 807 12.52 -80.03 46.31
CA LEU A 807 12.24 -80.28 47.73
C LEU A 807 12.11 -81.77 48.02
N VAL A 808 11.43 -82.52 47.14
CA VAL A 808 11.33 -83.98 47.19
C VAL A 808 12.73 -84.57 46.98
N ALA A 809 13.51 -84.15 45.98
CA ALA A 809 14.89 -84.58 45.77
C ALA A 809 15.86 -84.15 46.89
N SER A 810 15.57 -83.10 47.65
CA SER A 810 16.33 -82.66 48.83
C SER A 810 15.95 -83.47 50.08
N ARG A 811 14.69 -83.89 50.19
CA ARG A 811 14.21 -84.84 51.20
C ARG A 811 14.67 -86.26 50.89
N GLU A 812 14.63 -86.67 49.63
CA GLU A 812 15.14 -87.93 49.09
C GLU A 812 16.67 -87.92 49.02
N GLY A 813 17.35 -86.79 48.83
CA GLY A 813 18.81 -86.66 49.06
C GLY A 813 19.19 -86.74 50.55
N LYS A 814 18.21 -86.61 51.45
CA LYS A 814 18.30 -86.97 52.87
C LYS A 814 17.68 -88.34 53.19
N LEU A 815 17.15 -89.08 52.21
CA LEU A 815 16.45 -90.37 52.37
C LEU A 815 16.78 -91.47 51.33
N GLN A 816 17.75 -91.26 50.44
CA GLN A 816 18.21 -92.17 49.39
C GLN A 816 19.70 -91.88 49.11
N SER A 817 20.62 -92.29 49.98
CA SER A 817 21.35 -93.54 49.76
C SER A 817 20.48 -94.61 49.10
N LYS A 818 20.87 -95.01 47.89
CA LYS A 818 20.18 -95.92 46.95
C LYS A 818 19.16 -95.24 46.08
N ASP A 819 19.12 -95.38 44.77
CA ASP A 819 19.93 -96.00 43.72
C ASP A 819 19.29 -95.36 42.48
N GLU A 820 20.04 -94.62 41.66
CA GLU A 820 20.57 -95.12 40.40
C GLU A 820 19.50 -95.47 39.33
N VAL A 821 19.78 -94.99 38.11
CA VAL A 821 19.78 -95.77 36.86
C VAL A 821 18.62 -95.62 35.84
N LYS A 822 19.01 -94.98 34.71
CA LYS A 822 18.84 -95.39 33.29
C LYS A 822 17.54 -95.09 32.54
N GLU A 823 17.67 -94.27 31.49
CA GLU A 823 17.79 -94.64 30.04
C GLU A 823 16.38 -94.87 29.43
N SER A 824 15.84 -93.93 28.64
CA SER A 824 16.19 -93.55 27.25
C SER A 824 15.48 -94.41 26.22
N LEU A 825 15.24 -93.77 25.06
CA LEU A 825 14.95 -94.35 23.73
C LEU A 825 13.45 -94.65 23.51
N GLN A 826 12.84 -94.37 22.35
CA GLN A 826 13.28 -93.91 21.02
C GLN A 826 11.97 -93.61 20.24
N SER A 827 11.85 -92.51 19.51
CA SER A 827 12.16 -92.37 18.07
C SER A 827 11.32 -93.32 17.19
N GLU A 828 10.60 -92.85 16.18
CA GLU A 828 11.01 -92.71 14.76
C GLU A 828 9.68 -92.68 13.97
N GLN A 829 9.51 -92.16 12.75
CA GLN A 829 10.30 -91.51 11.71
C GLN A 829 9.28 -91.19 10.59
N THR A 830 9.52 -90.17 9.78
CA THR A 830 9.96 -90.35 8.37
C THR A 830 10.08 -88.97 7.69
N ILE A 831 11.32 -88.51 7.39
CA ILE A 831 12.03 -88.49 6.06
C ILE A 831 11.64 -87.22 5.27
N ALA A 832 12.48 -86.18 5.17
CA ALA A 832 13.69 -85.97 4.33
C ALA A 832 13.33 -85.87 2.82
N GLU A 833 13.85 -84.97 1.98
CA GLU A 833 15.23 -84.55 1.67
C GLU A 833 15.20 -83.15 0.99
N ASP A 834 16.12 -82.22 1.31
CA ASP A 834 17.34 -81.81 0.54
C ASP A 834 17.07 -80.66 -0.48
N ASP A 835 17.95 -79.71 -0.79
CA ASP A 835 19.25 -79.29 -0.26
C ASP A 835 19.58 -77.87 -0.81
N ASP A 836 20.71 -77.34 -0.32
CA ASP A 836 21.58 -76.25 -0.83
C ASP A 836 21.15 -74.77 -0.63
N ILE A 837 21.79 -73.90 0.16
CA ILE A 837 23.18 -73.60 0.62
C ILE A 837 23.84 -72.39 -0.09
N SER A 838 24.26 -71.45 0.76
CA SER A 838 25.23 -70.34 0.64
C SER A 838 24.73 -68.99 0.07
N GLY A 839 25.02 -67.83 0.67
CA GLY A 839 25.79 -67.53 1.88
C GLY A 839 25.95 -66.03 2.15
N SER A 840 25.87 -65.67 3.44
CA SER A 840 26.71 -64.70 4.19
C SER A 840 26.82 -63.20 3.82
N ALA A 841 26.21 -62.40 4.71
CA ALA A 841 26.80 -61.27 5.47
C ALA A 841 27.14 -59.90 4.82
N ALA A 842 26.44 -58.89 5.35
CA ALA A 842 26.95 -57.65 5.98
C ALA A 842 26.62 -56.30 5.32
N THR A 843 26.16 -55.40 6.19
CA THR A 843 26.12 -53.90 6.18
C THR A 843 24.97 -53.15 5.48
N ALA A 844 24.37 -52.23 6.26
CA ALA A 844 23.29 -51.25 6.00
C ALA A 844 23.78 -50.04 5.14
N PRO A 845 23.01 -48.93 4.88
CA PRO A 845 21.64 -48.55 5.26
C PRO A 845 20.75 -47.92 4.12
N LEU A 846 19.49 -47.63 4.49
CA LEU A 846 18.51 -46.64 3.99
C LEU A 846 18.81 -45.85 2.69
N GLU A 847 17.87 -45.90 1.72
CA GLU A 847 17.36 -44.71 1.02
C GLU A 847 16.05 -45.00 0.27
N GLU A 848 15.06 -44.12 0.47
CA GLU A 848 13.80 -44.06 -0.28
C GLU A 848 14.06 -43.62 -1.73
N LYS A 849 13.48 -44.35 -2.69
CA LYS A 849 13.24 -43.85 -4.05
C LYS A 849 11.78 -44.04 -4.43
N ARG A 850 11.09 -42.89 -4.55
CA ARG A 850 9.86 -42.73 -5.33
C ARG A 850 10.12 -43.13 -6.78
N ILE A 851 9.17 -43.85 -7.36
CA ILE A 851 8.95 -43.87 -8.80
C ILE A 851 7.47 -43.57 -9.05
N ASP A 852 7.29 -42.62 -9.94
CA ASP A 852 6.08 -41.98 -10.42
C ASP A 852 5.14 -42.92 -11.18
N ILE A 853 3.84 -42.60 -11.11
CA ILE A 853 2.84 -42.96 -12.13
C ILE A 853 2.03 -41.69 -12.42
N ASP A 854 2.21 -41.17 -13.63
CA ASP A 854 1.53 -40.02 -14.23
C ASP A 854 0.01 -40.22 -14.37
N PRO A 855 -0.80 -39.14 -14.25
CA PRO A 855 -2.10 -39.05 -14.90
C PRO A 855 -2.04 -38.09 -16.10
N VAL A 856 -2.48 -38.62 -17.25
CA VAL A 856 -2.68 -37.90 -18.52
C VAL A 856 -3.84 -36.90 -18.39
N GLU A 857 -3.57 -35.70 -18.91
CA GLU A 857 -4.43 -34.53 -19.01
C GLU A 857 -5.69 -34.77 -19.86
N THR A 858 -6.82 -34.18 -19.43
CA THR A 858 -7.91 -33.79 -20.34
C THR A 858 -8.27 -32.35 -20.03
N GLU A 859 -8.02 -31.50 -21.01
CA GLU A 859 -8.31 -30.07 -21.06
C GLU A 859 -9.83 -29.83 -21.02
N TYR A 860 -10.28 -28.90 -20.18
CA TYR A 860 -11.54 -28.19 -20.37
C TYR A 860 -11.33 -26.70 -20.12
N SER A 861 -11.41 -25.97 -21.24
CA SER A 861 -11.43 -24.52 -21.40
C SER A 861 -12.55 -23.87 -20.56
N SER A 862 -12.18 -22.91 -19.72
CA SER A 862 -13.11 -22.01 -19.02
C SER A 862 -13.65 -20.94 -19.97
N GLY A 863 -14.92 -21.10 -20.37
CA GLY A 863 -15.72 -20.06 -21.01
C GLY A 863 -16.25 -19.04 -20.00
N ASN A 864 -16.18 -17.77 -20.40
CA ASN A 864 -16.70 -16.57 -19.75
C ASN A 864 -18.08 -16.74 -19.09
N ARG A 865 -18.22 -16.20 -17.88
CA ARG A 865 -19.52 -15.91 -17.26
C ARG A 865 -19.61 -14.42 -16.97
N THR A 866 -20.48 -13.77 -17.73
CA THR A 866 -21.04 -12.43 -17.53
C THR A 866 -21.86 -12.36 -16.23
N GLU A 867 -21.58 -11.36 -15.39
CA GLU A 867 -22.53 -10.63 -14.55
C GLU A 867 -22.27 -9.13 -14.71
#